data_AF-A0A934EE42-F1
#
_entry.id   AF-A0A934EE42-F1
#
_cell.length_a   1.000
_cell.length_b   1.000
_cell.length_c   1.000
_cell.angle_alpha   90.00
_cell.angle_beta   90.00
_cell.angle_gamma   90.00
#
_symmetry.space_group_name_H-M   'P 1'
#
loop_
_entity.id
_entity.type
_entity.pdbx_description
1 polymer ?
#
loop_
_entity_poly.entity_id
_entity_poly.type
_entity_poly.pdbx_seq_one_letter_code
_entity_poly.pdbx_strand_id
1 'polypeptide(L)'
;MRLLILEFFPTVLCRNEKAFFFPFLSGIGRSHGCDPVWLCLGETLRPDGAESSGRIFRAVPTALDLKLLAARLKGLKATHIVSSELLSPAALRVLRSAAPQAKLLVMPTPQEVHSASSMPRRCAMRSHADALSPEPEHRKFFPKCGWFLDWLGVRDETLAGSYLVEAEPDYRAEMLNEAARFSQAHITIMGGSLCGNLRTLDRNPCFAKVLSKHADHRGCAFCGSTMHPFSPPGQDVPGLVERQFRAILKSRKGQSRTKGVYEFFDIHAFRRFDEVFEVVLRLGVPSGVFLFNPRIDDVLTAADRIEKVLPRLAKAGHEVRILSMGIENFSPAENLRFNKDISPAQVDRLIELTRRWGKAYPKVFRPFKGGSSLPEFGVILYTPWTTLKDLRINLEAASARGFGGAGYWLYSTLLMYPDSPLHSLALEEKGIAAKRFPDRGAVYGAFSNEEESRSVVPWKFKDTKVADFFAIMVRVSAAAMEGAGCPFFKGDREFRGLERIYTEASESCRVTPLAVAFRLLGLMERGTRGSKEELLREAVREPAQSAGPSEEHAGRRFAPSSPTARAGEKLFRKLASRTPRDLRSLKFCGVQETPTPVGRAICVSVSVAGRRLDLDLVDASAPGPYFLRSRRFKAVLSRTTPSSDPSERKALEALLLLIDKSCAAAA
;
A
#
# COMPACT_ATOMS: atom_id res chain seq x y z
N MET A 1 -14.51 25.67 23.42
CA MET A 1 -14.49 24.22 23.10
C MET A 1 -13.05 23.81 22.79
N ARG A 2 -12.65 22.56 23.06
CA ARG A 2 -11.28 22.08 22.74
C ARG A 2 -11.34 20.75 22.00
N LEU A 3 -10.80 20.77 20.79
CA LEU A 3 -10.81 19.65 19.86
C LEU A 3 -9.43 18.99 19.85
N LEU A 4 -9.39 17.71 20.19
CA LEU A 4 -8.22 16.87 19.99
C LEU A 4 -8.45 16.00 18.77
N ILE A 5 -7.50 16.01 17.83
CA ILE A 5 -7.46 15.08 16.71
C ILE A 5 -6.28 14.15 16.97
N LEU A 6 -6.55 12.86 17.15
CA LEU A 6 -5.57 11.84 17.44
C LEU A 6 -5.42 10.92 16.23
N GLU A 7 -4.24 10.94 15.65
CA GLU A 7 -3.94 10.13 14.49
C GLU A 7 -2.89 9.07 14.83
N PHE A 8 -3.25 7.84 14.52
CA PHE A 8 -2.39 6.67 14.63
C PHE A 8 -1.87 6.31 13.24
N PHE A 9 -0.56 6.17 13.09
CA PHE A 9 0.04 5.90 11.79
C PHE A 9 0.86 4.61 11.84
N PRO A 10 0.52 3.60 11.05
CA PRO A 10 1.46 2.53 10.77
C PRO A 10 2.68 3.10 10.04
N THR A 11 3.88 2.80 10.54
CA THR A 11 5.14 3.35 10.00
C THR A 11 5.42 2.95 8.55
N VAL A 12 4.79 1.88 8.06
CA VAL A 12 5.10 1.25 6.76
C VAL A 12 4.24 1.81 5.62
N LEU A 13 2.98 2.18 5.89
CA LEU A 13 2.06 2.58 4.83
C LEU A 13 2.30 3.99 4.32
N CYS A 14 2.96 4.86 5.10
CA CYS A 14 3.12 6.30 4.85
C CYS A 14 1.79 7.05 4.58
N ARG A 15 0.64 6.37 4.72
CA ARG A 15 -0.73 6.85 4.47
C ARG A 15 -1.65 6.40 5.59
N ASN A 16 -2.64 7.22 5.91
CA ASN A 16 -3.77 6.83 6.76
C ASN A 16 -5.05 7.38 6.15
N GLU A 17 -5.85 6.50 5.53
CA GLU A 17 -7.08 6.88 4.82
C GLU A 17 -8.15 7.45 5.75
N LYS A 18 -8.13 7.07 7.03
CA LYS A 18 -9.07 7.56 8.05
C LYS A 18 -8.78 9.00 8.47
N ALA A 19 -7.61 9.53 8.10
CA ALA A 19 -7.18 10.88 8.45
C ALA A 19 -7.28 11.90 7.31
N PHE A 20 -7.80 11.52 6.14
CA PHE A 20 -7.91 12.42 4.99
C PHE A 20 -8.69 13.71 5.28
N PHE A 21 -9.69 13.66 6.15
CA PHE A 21 -10.48 14.84 6.52
C PHE A 21 -9.92 15.65 7.68
N PHE A 22 -8.87 15.19 8.36
CA PHE A 22 -8.37 15.84 9.59
C PHE A 22 -7.95 17.30 9.39
N PRO A 23 -7.29 17.69 8.27
CA PRO A 23 -7.01 19.10 8.01
C PRO A 23 -8.28 19.95 7.98
N PHE A 24 -9.35 19.45 7.37
CA PHE A 24 -10.61 20.17 7.23
C PHE A 24 -11.36 20.22 8.57
N LEU A 25 -11.42 19.12 9.32
CA LEU A 25 -12.02 19.11 10.67
C LEU A 25 -11.29 20.06 11.62
N SER A 26 -9.96 20.11 11.55
CA SER A 26 -9.13 21.06 12.29
C SER A 26 -9.45 22.51 11.90
N GLY A 27 -9.53 22.78 10.59
CA GLY A 27 -9.92 24.07 10.02
C GLY A 27 -11.29 24.55 10.49
N ILE A 28 -12.31 23.71 10.37
CA ILE A 28 -13.68 23.97 10.83
C ILE A 28 -13.70 24.25 12.34
N GLY A 29 -13.00 23.44 13.14
CA GLY A 29 -12.89 23.69 14.57
C GLY A 29 -12.31 25.07 14.85
N ARG A 30 -11.24 25.44 14.16
CA ARG A 30 -10.58 26.74 14.34
C ARG A 30 -11.44 27.93 13.92
N SER A 31 -12.15 27.84 12.81
CA SER A 31 -13.04 28.92 12.34
C SER A 31 -14.20 29.18 13.31
N HIS A 32 -14.53 28.21 14.16
CA HIS A 32 -15.57 28.28 15.18
C HIS A 32 -15.03 28.45 16.61
N GLY A 33 -13.80 28.97 16.76
CA GLY A 33 -13.23 29.30 18.06
C GLY A 33 -12.79 28.09 18.89
N CYS A 34 -12.67 26.90 18.31
CA CYS A 34 -11.89 25.83 18.94
C CYS A 34 -10.39 26.11 18.81
N ASP A 35 -9.63 25.62 19.77
CA ASP A 35 -8.19 25.44 19.63
C ASP A 35 -7.91 23.96 19.29
N PRO A 36 -7.89 23.56 18.00
CA PRO A 36 -7.65 22.18 17.62
C PRO A 36 -6.18 21.82 17.85
N VAL A 37 -5.96 20.66 18.48
CA VAL A 37 -4.64 20.05 18.64
C VAL A 37 -4.65 18.71 17.91
N TRP A 38 -3.84 18.61 16.86
CA TRP A 38 -3.67 17.37 16.09
C TRP A 38 -2.38 16.69 16.53
N LEU A 39 -2.51 15.54 17.21
CA LEU A 39 -1.41 14.70 17.66
C LEU A 39 -1.26 13.49 16.74
N CYS A 40 -0.03 13.23 16.33
CA CYS A 40 0.35 12.12 15.46
C CYS A 40 1.22 11.14 16.23
N LEU A 41 0.75 9.89 16.37
CA LEU A 41 1.47 8.80 17.01
C LEU A 41 1.82 7.74 15.96
N GLY A 42 3.11 7.48 15.75
CA GLY A 42 3.56 6.40 14.89
C GLY A 42 3.53 5.08 15.64
N GLU A 43 3.07 4.02 14.99
CA GLU A 43 2.88 2.71 15.62
C GLU A 43 3.60 1.62 14.82
N THR A 44 4.21 0.69 15.55
CA THR A 44 4.67 -0.57 14.99
C THR A 44 3.46 -1.48 14.85
N LEU A 45 3.14 -1.88 13.62
CA LEU A 45 2.11 -2.88 13.38
C LEU A 45 2.48 -4.20 14.04
N ARG A 46 1.53 -4.80 14.75
CA ARG A 46 1.66 -6.16 15.28
C ARG A 46 0.59 -7.04 14.63
N PRO A 47 0.92 -8.29 14.25
CA PRO A 47 -0.09 -9.25 13.83
C PRO A 47 -1.17 -9.35 14.90
N ASP A 48 -2.43 -9.13 14.51
CA ASP A 48 -3.55 -9.31 15.41
C ASP A 48 -3.80 -10.83 15.48
N GLY A 49 -3.32 -11.48 16.55
CA GLY A 49 -3.40 -12.94 16.72
C GLY A 49 -4.83 -13.50 16.74
N ALA A 50 -5.85 -12.64 16.63
CA ALA A 50 -7.25 -13.00 16.48
C ALA A 50 -7.61 -13.19 15.00
N GLU A 51 -7.45 -14.43 14.49
CA GLU A 51 -7.90 -14.86 13.15
C GLU A 51 -9.38 -14.52 12.85
N SER A 52 -10.19 -14.24 13.90
CA SER A 52 -11.61 -13.95 13.81
C SER A 52 -11.99 -12.46 13.71
N SER A 53 -11.05 -11.52 13.92
CA SER A 53 -11.39 -10.09 14.02
C SER A 53 -11.45 -9.36 12.66
N GLY A 54 -11.05 -10.04 11.58
CA GLY A 54 -10.89 -9.45 10.24
C GLY A 54 -9.81 -8.37 10.17
N ARG A 55 -9.12 -8.06 11.28
CA ARG A 55 -7.90 -7.26 11.31
C ARG A 55 -6.71 -8.19 11.27
N ILE A 56 -5.85 -7.90 10.32
CA ILE A 56 -4.61 -8.64 10.13
C ILE A 56 -3.50 -8.03 11.00
N PHE A 57 -3.50 -6.70 11.11
CA PHE A 57 -2.61 -5.97 11.99
C PHE A 57 -3.40 -5.07 12.92
N ARG A 58 -2.85 -4.90 14.12
CA ARG A 58 -3.29 -3.88 15.05
C ARG A 58 -2.11 -2.99 15.37
N ALA A 59 -2.35 -1.71 15.23
CA ALA A 59 -1.45 -0.69 15.70
C ALA A 59 -1.64 -0.56 17.23
N VAL A 60 -0.58 -0.82 18.00
CA VAL A 60 -0.63 -0.90 19.47
C VAL A 60 0.42 0.04 20.04
N PRO A 61 0.02 1.13 20.72
CA PRO A 61 0.95 2.03 21.36
C PRO A 61 1.80 1.29 22.39
N THR A 62 3.10 1.58 22.45
CA THR A 62 3.95 1.07 23.52
C THR A 62 3.63 1.76 24.85
N ALA A 63 4.12 1.20 25.97
CA ALA A 63 3.98 1.86 27.27
C ALA A 63 4.62 3.28 27.29
N LEU A 64 5.68 3.50 26.52
CA LEU A 64 6.30 4.82 26.38
C LEU A 64 5.40 5.78 25.60
N ASP A 65 4.82 5.32 24.49
CA ASP A 65 3.87 6.10 23.68
C ASP A 65 2.66 6.54 24.52
N LEU A 66 2.12 5.62 25.32
CA LEU A 66 1.00 5.92 26.23
C LEU A 66 1.37 6.94 27.31
N LYS A 67 2.61 6.90 27.83
CA LYS A 67 3.09 7.91 28.77
C LYS A 67 3.23 9.29 28.11
N LEU A 68 3.77 9.35 26.89
CA LEU A 68 3.87 10.59 26.12
C LEU A 68 2.49 11.18 25.83
N LEU A 69 1.55 10.34 25.40
CA LEU A 69 0.16 10.74 25.18
C LEU A 69 -0.47 11.26 26.47
N ALA A 70 -0.36 10.54 27.59
CA ALA A 70 -0.89 10.97 28.88
C ALA A 70 -0.33 12.34 29.31
N ALA A 71 0.99 12.52 29.18
CA ALA A 71 1.66 13.78 29.52
C ALA A 71 1.13 14.94 28.67
N ARG A 72 0.96 14.72 27.36
CA ARG A 72 0.43 15.75 26.45
C ARG A 72 -1.02 16.09 26.77
N LEU A 73 -1.84 15.11 27.12
CA LEU A 73 -3.27 15.30 27.43
C LEU A 73 -3.52 16.08 28.72
N LYS A 74 -2.64 15.99 29.72
CA LYS A 74 -2.82 16.63 31.06
C LYS A 74 -3.08 18.14 31.00
N GLY A 75 -2.57 18.83 29.97
CA GLY A 75 -2.80 20.27 29.75
C GLY A 75 -3.93 20.60 28.78
N LEU A 76 -4.34 19.66 27.93
CA LEU A 76 -5.29 19.93 26.84
C LEU A 76 -6.73 20.02 27.34
N LYS A 77 -7.11 19.20 28.34
CA LYS A 77 -8.49 19.10 28.87
C LYS A 77 -9.54 19.08 27.72
N ALA A 78 -9.31 18.24 26.71
CA ALA A 78 -10.14 18.16 25.51
C ALA A 78 -11.61 17.90 25.87
N THR A 79 -12.54 18.53 25.15
CA THR A 79 -13.98 18.25 25.28
C THR A 79 -14.49 17.36 24.14
N HIS A 80 -13.75 17.33 23.04
CA HIS A 80 -14.06 16.57 21.83
C HIS A 80 -12.77 15.90 21.34
N ILE A 81 -12.85 14.62 21.01
CA ILE A 81 -11.73 13.81 20.54
C ILE A 81 -12.16 13.11 19.25
N VAL A 82 -11.41 13.34 18.17
CA VAL A 82 -11.52 12.60 16.91
C VAL A 82 -10.33 11.66 16.83
N SER A 83 -10.54 10.38 16.55
CA SER A 83 -9.48 9.37 16.42
C SER A 83 -9.50 8.75 15.02
N SER A 84 -8.34 8.51 14.44
CA SER A 84 -8.25 7.78 13.16
C SER A 84 -8.62 6.30 13.32
N GLU A 85 -8.53 5.73 14.52
CA GLU A 85 -8.81 4.31 14.74
C GLU A 85 -9.54 4.03 16.06
N LEU A 86 -10.08 2.82 16.17
CA LEU A 86 -10.56 2.25 17.44
C LEU A 86 -9.39 2.10 18.41
N LEU A 87 -9.47 2.83 19.52
CA LEU A 87 -8.43 2.88 20.53
C LEU A 87 -8.21 1.52 21.20
N SER A 88 -6.95 1.19 21.49
CA SER A 88 -6.66 0.06 22.36
C SER A 88 -7.22 0.29 23.77
N PRO A 89 -7.59 -0.77 24.53
CA PRO A 89 -8.05 -0.59 25.91
C PRO A 89 -7.08 0.24 26.77
N ALA A 90 -5.77 0.12 26.50
CA ALA A 90 -4.75 0.91 27.19
C ALA A 90 -4.77 2.40 26.78
N ALA A 91 -4.87 2.69 25.48
CA ALA A 91 -5.00 4.07 24.99
C ALA A 91 -6.31 4.73 25.47
N LEU A 92 -7.42 3.98 25.47
CA LEU A 92 -8.70 4.47 25.94
C LEU A 92 -8.67 4.82 27.43
N ARG A 93 -8.00 4.01 28.28
CA ARG A 93 -7.80 4.34 29.70
C ARG A 93 -7.03 5.63 29.89
N VAL A 94 -5.94 5.83 29.13
CA VAL A 94 -5.16 7.08 29.19
C VAL A 94 -6.03 8.29 28.80
N LEU A 95 -6.80 8.17 27.72
CA LEU A 95 -7.68 9.24 27.25
C LEU A 95 -8.79 9.56 28.25
N ARG A 96 -9.48 8.54 28.79
CA ARG A 96 -10.55 8.72 29.78
C ARG A 96 -10.03 9.27 31.11
N SER A 97 -8.80 8.94 31.51
CA SER A 97 -8.18 9.53 32.70
C SER A 97 -7.91 11.03 32.53
N ALA A 98 -7.46 11.47 31.35
CA ALA A 98 -7.14 12.86 31.11
C ALA A 98 -8.34 13.72 30.68
N ALA A 99 -9.36 13.10 30.06
CA ALA A 99 -10.54 13.76 29.53
C ALA A 99 -11.80 12.88 29.72
N PRO A 100 -12.26 12.67 30.97
CA PRO A 100 -13.32 11.70 31.27
C PRO A 100 -14.64 12.01 30.55
N GLN A 101 -14.97 13.29 30.42
CA GLN A 101 -16.21 13.79 29.83
C GLN A 101 -16.10 14.11 28.33
N ALA A 102 -14.97 13.80 27.68
CA ALA A 102 -14.83 14.11 26.27
C ALA A 102 -15.73 13.22 25.41
N LYS A 103 -16.37 13.83 24.40
CA LYS A 103 -17.02 13.09 23.31
C LYS A 103 -15.94 12.47 22.43
N LEU A 104 -16.09 11.20 22.09
CA LEU A 104 -15.15 10.47 21.22
C LEU A 104 -15.83 10.14 19.89
N LEU A 105 -15.19 10.54 18.80
CA LEU A 105 -15.53 10.17 17.43
C LEU A 105 -14.38 9.33 16.85
N VAL A 106 -14.71 8.21 16.21
CA VAL A 106 -13.74 7.43 15.45
C VAL A 106 -14.06 7.55 13.96
N MET A 107 -13.06 7.91 13.18
CA MET A 107 -13.23 8.22 11.78
C MET A 107 -13.28 6.93 10.95
N PRO A 108 -14.32 6.75 10.12
CA PRO A 108 -14.41 5.60 9.21
C PRO A 108 -13.41 5.74 8.05
N THR A 109 -13.00 4.63 7.45
CA THR A 109 -12.42 4.64 6.10
C THR A 109 -13.45 5.12 5.07
N PRO A 110 -13.03 5.64 3.91
CA PRO A 110 -13.93 5.89 2.79
C PRO A 110 -14.81 4.66 2.45
N GLN A 111 -14.24 3.46 2.45
CA GLN A 111 -14.94 2.21 2.14
C GLN A 111 -15.98 1.85 3.22
N GLU A 112 -15.68 2.10 4.50
CA GLU A 112 -16.62 1.92 5.62
C GLU A 112 -17.78 2.92 5.56
N VAL A 113 -17.54 4.17 5.14
CA VAL A 113 -18.63 5.16 4.95
C VAL A 113 -19.64 4.65 3.93
N HIS A 114 -19.16 4.07 2.84
CA HIS A 114 -20.03 3.65 1.74
C HIS A 114 -20.76 2.32 1.98
N SER A 115 -20.08 1.34 2.56
CA SER A 115 -20.68 0.02 2.86
C SER A 115 -21.72 0.05 3.98
N ALA A 116 -21.77 1.13 4.76
CA ALA A 116 -22.64 1.27 5.90
C ALA A 116 -24.15 1.40 5.59
N SER A 117 -24.54 1.54 4.32
CA SER A 117 -25.94 1.39 3.87
C SER A 117 -26.45 -0.06 3.99
N SER A 118 -25.55 -1.04 4.12
CA SER A 118 -25.87 -2.48 4.14
C SER A 118 -25.46 -3.22 5.42
N MET A 119 -24.71 -2.59 6.33
CA MET A 119 -24.30 -3.27 7.57
C MET A 119 -25.51 -3.52 8.49
N PRO A 120 -25.80 -4.78 8.87
CA PRO A 120 -26.72 -5.06 9.97
C PRO A 120 -26.24 -4.31 11.21
N ARG A 121 -27.16 -3.74 11.99
CA ARG A 121 -26.92 -3.07 13.29
C ARG A 121 -25.96 -3.81 14.24
N ARG A 122 -25.68 -5.09 14.00
CA ARG A 122 -24.83 -5.97 14.82
C ARG A 122 -23.30 -5.78 14.67
N CYS A 123 -22.76 -5.22 13.57
CA CYS A 123 -21.33 -4.88 13.53
C CYS A 123 -20.99 -3.55 14.21
N ALA A 124 -22.01 -2.75 14.56
CA ALA A 124 -21.84 -1.51 15.30
C ALA A 124 -21.69 -1.69 16.81
N MET A 125 -21.88 -2.89 17.38
CA MET A 125 -21.83 -3.07 18.83
C MET A 125 -21.38 -4.47 19.25
N ARG A 126 -20.15 -4.56 19.76
CA ARG A 126 -19.79 -5.22 21.03
C ARG A 126 -18.29 -5.03 21.33
N SER A 127 -17.89 -3.78 21.59
CA SER A 127 -16.95 -3.41 22.67
C SER A 127 -16.73 -1.89 22.66
N HIS A 128 -16.98 -1.27 23.82
CA HIS A 128 -16.95 0.17 24.15
C HIS A 128 -18.21 0.98 23.80
N ALA A 129 -19.19 0.88 24.69
CA ALA A 129 -20.54 1.46 24.65
C ALA A 129 -20.64 3.01 24.59
N ASP A 130 -19.55 3.74 24.35
CA ASP A 130 -19.57 5.22 24.25
C ASP A 130 -18.94 5.77 22.95
N ALA A 131 -18.46 4.89 22.04
CA ALA A 131 -17.92 5.33 20.75
C ALA A 131 -19.09 5.55 19.79
N LEU A 132 -19.72 6.72 19.88
CA LEU A 132 -20.78 7.16 18.97
C LEU A 132 -20.18 7.28 17.55
N SER A 133 -20.36 6.23 16.75
CA SER A 133 -20.32 6.32 15.29
C SER A 133 -21.38 7.35 14.86
N PRO A 134 -21.18 8.15 13.80
CA PRO A 134 -22.22 9.06 13.31
C PRO A 134 -23.54 8.30 13.14
N GLU A 135 -24.63 8.92 13.61
CA GLU A 135 -26.00 8.38 13.49
C GLU A 135 -26.26 7.88 12.07
N PRO A 136 -27.02 6.79 11.86
CA PRO A 136 -27.20 6.17 10.55
C PRO A 136 -27.64 7.14 9.44
N GLU A 137 -28.37 8.20 9.78
CA GLU A 137 -28.80 9.23 8.83
C GLU A 137 -27.65 10.14 8.35
N HIS A 138 -26.63 10.36 9.18
CA HIS A 138 -25.45 11.17 8.84
C HIS A 138 -24.49 10.44 7.88
N ARG A 139 -24.58 9.11 7.76
CA ARG A 139 -23.73 8.31 6.87
C ARG A 139 -23.95 8.62 5.39
N LYS A 140 -25.14 9.11 5.02
CA LYS A 140 -25.46 9.55 3.66
C LYS A 140 -24.79 10.90 3.28
N PHE A 141 -24.26 11.63 4.27
CA PHE A 141 -23.73 12.99 4.09
C PHE A 141 -22.37 13.21 4.76
N PHE A 142 -21.59 12.14 5.02
CA PHE A 142 -20.27 12.26 5.62
C PHE A 142 -19.32 13.25 4.91
N PRO A 143 -19.40 13.45 3.58
CA PRO A 143 -18.61 14.48 2.91
C PRO A 143 -19.00 15.92 3.25
N LYS A 144 -20.12 16.19 3.92
CA LYS A 144 -20.59 17.53 4.28
C LYS A 144 -20.21 17.93 5.71
N CYS A 145 -20.20 19.23 6.00
CA CYS A 145 -19.78 19.73 7.32
C CYS A 145 -20.84 19.56 8.42
N GLY A 146 -22.14 19.50 8.07
CA GLY A 146 -23.26 19.55 9.03
C GLY A 146 -23.13 18.55 10.18
N TRP A 147 -22.87 17.27 9.88
CA TRP A 147 -22.74 16.23 10.91
C TRP A 147 -21.63 16.53 11.94
N PHE A 148 -20.53 17.17 11.50
CA PHE A 148 -19.41 17.48 12.36
C PHE A 148 -19.70 18.71 13.21
N LEU A 149 -20.37 19.72 12.64
CA LEU A 149 -20.85 20.90 13.36
C LEU A 149 -21.84 20.50 14.46
N ASP A 150 -22.79 19.62 14.15
CA ASP A 150 -23.74 19.08 15.12
C ASP A 150 -23.03 18.33 16.25
N TRP A 151 -22.04 17.50 15.92
CA TRP A 151 -21.24 16.77 16.91
C TRP A 151 -20.45 17.72 17.84
N LEU A 152 -19.88 18.79 17.28
CA LEU A 152 -19.22 19.87 18.01
C LEU A 152 -20.22 20.71 18.85
N GLY A 153 -21.53 20.64 18.56
CA GLY A 153 -22.53 21.49 19.19
C GLY A 153 -22.50 22.93 18.69
N VAL A 154 -22.15 23.13 17.42
CA VAL A 154 -22.05 24.43 16.75
C VAL A 154 -23.17 24.56 15.74
N ARG A 155 -23.83 25.72 15.69
CA ARG A 155 -24.82 26.06 14.67
C ARG A 155 -24.21 26.99 13.63
N ASP A 156 -23.99 26.48 12.43
CA ASP A 156 -23.62 27.26 11.24
C ASP A 156 -24.35 26.68 10.02
N GLU A 157 -25.47 27.30 9.67
CA GLU A 157 -26.32 26.85 8.56
C GLU A 157 -25.64 27.00 7.19
N THR A 158 -24.73 27.97 7.06
CA THR A 158 -24.01 28.23 5.81
C THR A 158 -23.04 27.09 5.54
N LEU A 159 -22.23 26.74 6.54
CA LEU A 159 -21.24 25.68 6.39
C LEU A 159 -21.88 24.28 6.44
N ALA A 160 -22.98 24.08 7.17
CA ALA A 160 -23.62 22.78 7.32
C ALA A 160 -23.96 22.10 5.97
N GLY A 161 -24.38 22.88 4.97
CA GLY A 161 -24.69 22.39 3.63
C GLY A 161 -23.46 22.12 2.73
N SER A 162 -22.31 22.69 3.09
CA SER A 162 -21.06 22.65 2.32
C SER A 162 -20.32 21.32 2.48
N TYR A 163 -19.49 20.97 1.51
CA TYR A 163 -18.59 19.83 1.61
C TYR A 163 -17.41 20.15 2.54
N LEU A 164 -16.91 19.15 3.25
CA LEU A 164 -15.74 19.25 4.14
C LEU A 164 -14.53 19.82 3.40
N VAL A 165 -14.31 19.41 2.15
CA VAL A 165 -13.17 19.88 1.35
C VAL A 165 -13.28 21.37 0.97
N GLU A 166 -14.46 21.98 1.10
CA GLU A 166 -14.66 23.41 0.86
C GLU A 166 -14.24 24.29 2.05
N ALA A 167 -14.13 23.70 3.25
CA ALA A 167 -13.63 24.40 4.42
C ALA A 167 -12.12 24.72 4.29
N GLU A 168 -11.66 25.82 4.90
CA GLU A 168 -10.23 26.16 4.94
C GLU A 168 -9.48 25.11 5.78
N PRO A 169 -8.53 24.34 5.21
CA PRO A 169 -7.84 23.28 5.95
C PRO A 169 -6.73 23.81 6.87
N ASP A 170 -6.46 23.09 7.95
CA ASP A 170 -5.34 23.35 8.87
C ASP A 170 -4.44 22.11 9.01
N TYR A 171 -3.24 22.17 8.41
CA TYR A 171 -2.26 21.08 8.37
C TYR A 171 -1.26 21.09 9.53
N ARG A 172 -1.47 21.91 10.57
CA ARG A 172 -0.64 21.87 11.78
C ARG A 172 -0.88 20.57 12.54
N ALA A 173 0.20 19.83 12.79
CA ALA A 173 0.17 18.55 13.46
C ALA A 173 1.46 18.33 14.26
N GLU A 174 1.34 17.74 15.45
CA GLU A 174 2.44 17.46 16.37
C GLU A 174 2.82 15.98 16.27
N MET A 175 4.05 15.70 15.81
CA MET A 175 4.60 14.34 15.78
C MET A 175 5.08 13.94 17.18
N LEU A 176 4.25 13.16 17.88
CA LEU A 176 4.38 12.91 19.32
C LEU A 176 5.55 11.97 19.66
N ASN A 177 5.86 11.01 18.78
CA ASN A 177 6.96 10.07 18.96
C ASN A 177 7.90 10.01 17.75
N GLU A 178 9.01 9.29 17.91
CA GLU A 178 10.04 9.16 16.87
C GLU A 178 9.49 8.44 15.63
N ALA A 179 8.65 7.41 15.83
CA ALA A 179 7.99 6.68 14.76
C ALA A 179 7.13 7.59 13.86
N ALA A 180 6.36 8.52 14.44
CA ALA A 180 5.59 9.52 13.67
C ALA A 180 6.49 10.45 12.87
N ARG A 181 7.65 10.84 13.42
CA ARG A 181 8.62 11.70 12.72
C ARG A 181 9.29 10.97 11.57
N PHE A 182 9.59 9.68 11.76
CA PHE A 182 10.24 8.85 10.75
C PHE A 182 9.30 8.35 9.66
N SER A 183 8.00 8.23 9.92
CA SER A 183 7.04 7.72 8.94
C SER A 183 6.95 8.59 7.68
N GLN A 184 7.30 9.88 7.81
CA GLN A 184 7.21 10.89 6.74
C GLN A 184 5.86 10.82 6.00
N ALA A 185 4.77 10.74 6.76
CA ALA A 185 3.43 10.54 6.23
C ALA A 185 3.09 11.55 5.12
N HIS A 186 2.49 11.04 4.05
CA HIS A 186 2.11 11.85 2.90
C HIS A 186 1.09 12.91 3.31
N ILE A 187 1.13 14.06 2.63
CA ILE A 187 0.05 15.03 2.69
C ILE A 187 -0.96 14.69 1.61
N THR A 188 -2.16 14.28 2.01
CA THR A 188 -3.27 14.06 1.08
C THR A 188 -3.84 15.40 0.60
N ILE A 189 -3.94 15.55 -0.72
CA ILE A 189 -4.63 16.63 -1.41
C ILE A 189 -5.98 16.10 -1.87
N MET A 190 -7.05 16.59 -1.25
CA MET A 190 -8.42 16.16 -1.49
C MET A 190 -9.06 17.01 -2.58
N GLY A 191 -9.57 16.40 -3.64
CA GLY A 191 -10.22 17.14 -4.73
C GLY A 191 -11.67 16.74 -4.99
N GLY A 192 -12.04 15.47 -4.79
CA GLY A 192 -13.45 15.07 -4.89
C GLY A 192 -13.71 13.61 -5.23
N SER A 193 -13.07 13.05 -6.24
CA SER A 193 -13.40 11.68 -6.69
C SER A 193 -12.17 10.82 -6.89
N LEU A 194 -12.11 9.64 -6.28
CA LEU A 194 -10.98 8.74 -6.47
C LEU A 194 -10.92 8.09 -7.85
N CYS A 195 -12.07 7.91 -8.51
CA CYS A 195 -12.17 7.17 -9.75
C CYS A 195 -13.30 7.75 -10.62
N GLY A 196 -12.99 8.00 -11.89
CA GLY A 196 -13.94 8.57 -12.84
C GLY A 196 -14.69 7.52 -13.68
N ASN A 197 -14.58 6.23 -13.34
CA ASN A 197 -15.26 5.17 -14.09
C ASN A 197 -16.76 5.16 -13.76
N LEU A 198 -17.57 5.57 -14.73
CA LEU A 198 -19.04 5.64 -14.60
C LEU A 198 -19.77 4.55 -15.39
N ARG A 199 -19.08 3.50 -15.81
CA ARG A 199 -19.68 2.43 -16.62
C ARG A 199 -20.81 1.72 -15.87
N THR A 200 -21.93 1.52 -16.54
CA THR A 200 -23.10 0.80 -16.04
C THR A 200 -22.93 -0.72 -16.19
N LEU A 201 -23.81 -1.49 -15.54
CA LEU A 201 -23.86 -2.97 -15.67
C LEU A 201 -24.90 -3.47 -16.68
N ASP A 202 -25.77 -2.59 -17.17
CA ASP A 202 -26.90 -2.90 -18.06
C ASP A 202 -26.52 -3.68 -19.32
N ARG A 203 -25.36 -3.35 -19.92
CA ARG A 203 -24.82 -3.99 -21.11
C ARG A 203 -23.91 -5.18 -20.80
N ASN A 204 -23.72 -5.53 -19.53
CA ASN A 204 -22.81 -6.57 -19.12
C ASN A 204 -23.59 -7.88 -18.84
N PRO A 205 -23.44 -8.91 -19.69
CA PRO A 205 -24.26 -10.13 -19.59
C PRO A 205 -23.99 -10.91 -18.30
N CYS A 206 -22.84 -10.74 -17.65
CA CYS A 206 -22.54 -11.37 -16.37
C CYS A 206 -23.53 -10.96 -15.25
N PHE A 207 -24.13 -9.77 -15.36
CA PHE A 207 -24.95 -9.19 -14.30
C PHE A 207 -26.45 -9.18 -14.61
N ALA A 208 -26.88 -9.74 -15.74
CA ALA A 208 -28.29 -9.69 -16.18
C ALA A 208 -29.28 -10.17 -15.09
N LYS A 209 -28.91 -11.21 -14.32
CA LYS A 209 -29.74 -11.77 -13.24
C LYS A 209 -29.75 -10.96 -11.94
N VAL A 210 -28.78 -10.09 -11.75
CA VAL A 210 -28.61 -9.30 -10.51
C VAL A 210 -28.74 -7.80 -10.75
N LEU A 211 -29.00 -7.39 -12.00
CA LEU A 211 -29.05 -5.99 -12.43
C LEU A 211 -30.11 -5.19 -11.66
N SER A 212 -31.27 -5.78 -11.34
CA SER A 212 -32.31 -5.12 -10.56
C SER A 212 -31.86 -4.65 -9.17
N LYS A 213 -30.85 -5.31 -8.59
CA LYS A 213 -30.24 -4.92 -7.30
C LYS A 213 -29.16 -3.85 -7.45
N HIS A 214 -28.70 -3.59 -8.67
CA HIS A 214 -27.53 -2.78 -8.99
C HIS A 214 -27.75 -1.82 -10.18
N ALA A 215 -28.99 -1.44 -10.46
CA ALA A 215 -29.33 -0.59 -11.62
C ALA A 215 -28.63 0.78 -11.54
N ASP A 216 -28.43 1.28 -10.33
CA ASP A 216 -27.75 2.55 -10.05
C ASP A 216 -26.23 2.42 -9.92
N HIS A 217 -25.68 1.20 -9.95
CA HIS A 217 -24.24 1.00 -9.86
C HIS A 217 -23.51 1.64 -11.03
N ARG A 218 -22.37 2.28 -10.75
CA ARG A 218 -21.44 2.80 -11.75
C ARG A 218 -20.02 2.38 -11.39
N GLY A 219 -19.24 2.04 -12.42
CA GLY A 219 -17.84 1.68 -12.28
C GLY A 219 -17.58 0.18 -12.25
N CYS A 220 -16.47 -0.21 -11.62
CA CYS A 220 -16.02 -1.60 -11.56
C CYS A 220 -16.94 -2.44 -10.65
N ALA A 221 -17.18 -3.70 -11.01
CA ALA A 221 -18.13 -4.56 -10.32
C ALA A 221 -17.61 -5.13 -8.98
N PHE A 222 -16.31 -5.02 -8.70
CA PHE A 222 -15.69 -5.45 -7.44
C PHE A 222 -15.59 -4.32 -6.41
N CYS A 223 -15.80 -3.07 -6.81
CA CYS A 223 -15.83 -1.95 -5.87
C CYS A 223 -17.19 -1.95 -5.13
N GLY A 224 -17.17 -1.87 -3.80
CA GLY A 224 -18.37 -1.91 -2.97
C GLY A 224 -19.37 -0.78 -3.21
N SER A 225 -18.93 0.34 -3.81
CA SER A 225 -19.80 1.47 -4.10
C SER A 225 -19.24 2.32 -5.23
N THR A 226 -20.11 3.00 -5.98
CA THR A 226 -19.79 4.32 -6.53
C THR A 226 -19.38 5.21 -5.37
N MET A 227 -18.09 5.49 -5.18
CA MET A 227 -17.69 6.46 -4.18
C MET A 227 -18.40 7.77 -4.47
N HIS A 228 -19.22 8.22 -3.52
CA HIS A 228 -19.84 9.53 -3.63
C HIS A 228 -18.74 10.59 -3.71
N PRO A 229 -18.88 11.59 -4.57
CA PRO A 229 -17.88 12.63 -4.66
C PRO A 229 -17.77 13.36 -3.32
N PHE A 230 -16.55 13.59 -2.88
CA PHE A 230 -16.18 14.40 -1.71
C PHE A 230 -16.25 15.90 -1.97
N SER A 231 -16.68 16.29 -3.18
CA SER A 231 -16.87 17.67 -3.63
C SER A 231 -18.19 17.76 -4.40
N PRO A 232 -18.75 18.96 -4.58
CA PRO A 232 -19.89 19.13 -5.46
C PRO A 232 -19.52 18.87 -6.94
N PRO A 233 -20.50 18.49 -7.80
CA PRO A 233 -20.30 18.48 -9.24
C PRO A 233 -19.85 19.85 -9.75
N GLY A 234 -18.95 19.88 -10.74
CA GLY A 234 -18.46 21.13 -11.32
C GLY A 234 -17.50 21.93 -10.44
N GLN A 235 -17.00 21.35 -9.34
CA GLN A 235 -16.04 21.97 -8.45
C GLN A 235 -14.83 22.56 -9.20
N ASP A 236 -14.40 23.76 -8.80
CA ASP A 236 -13.12 24.32 -9.22
C ASP A 236 -11.94 23.57 -8.56
N VAL A 237 -11.50 22.51 -9.23
CA VAL A 237 -10.42 21.63 -8.75
C VAL A 237 -9.09 22.37 -8.55
N PRO A 238 -8.56 23.16 -9.51
CA PRO A 238 -7.38 23.97 -9.28
C PRO A 238 -7.51 24.92 -8.09
N GLY A 239 -8.66 25.58 -7.91
CA GLY A 239 -8.91 26.43 -6.74
C GLY A 239 -8.89 25.67 -5.42
N LEU A 240 -9.44 24.45 -5.39
CA LEU A 240 -9.41 23.58 -4.21
C LEU A 240 -7.98 23.09 -3.88
N VAL A 241 -7.21 22.76 -4.92
CA VAL A 241 -5.79 22.42 -4.78
C VAL A 241 -4.99 23.62 -4.27
N GLU A 242 -5.24 24.81 -4.81
CA GLU A 242 -4.60 26.06 -4.39
C GLU A 242 -4.83 26.35 -2.91
N ARG A 243 -6.08 26.25 -2.43
CA ARG A 243 -6.41 26.46 -1.01
C ARG A 243 -5.59 25.53 -0.11
N GLN A 244 -5.53 24.25 -0.43
CA GLN A 244 -4.76 23.27 0.34
C GLN A 244 -3.26 23.57 0.34
N PHE A 245 -2.65 23.86 -0.81
CA PHE A 245 -1.22 24.21 -0.86
C PHE A 245 -0.92 25.51 -0.11
N ARG A 246 -1.79 26.53 -0.16
CA ARG A 246 -1.63 27.74 0.65
C ARG A 246 -1.64 27.42 2.15
N ALA A 247 -2.55 26.57 2.61
CA ALA A 247 -2.58 26.13 4.01
C ALA A 247 -1.33 25.30 4.41
N ILE A 248 -0.86 24.42 3.53
CA ILE A 248 0.39 23.65 3.73
C ILE A 248 1.60 24.58 3.82
N LEU A 249 1.68 25.60 2.96
CA LEU A 249 2.78 26.56 2.95
C LEU A 249 2.79 27.44 4.21
N LYS A 250 1.61 27.85 4.72
CA LYS A 250 1.45 28.59 5.99
C LYS A 250 1.90 27.79 7.22
N SER A 251 1.85 26.47 7.19
CA SER A 251 2.21 25.61 8.32
C SER A 251 3.72 25.68 8.63
N ARG A 252 4.16 25.95 9.86
CA ARG A 252 5.59 26.16 10.20
C ARG A 252 6.42 24.86 10.08
N LYS A 253 7.69 24.96 9.65
CA LYS A 253 8.64 23.82 9.67
C LYS A 253 8.79 23.30 11.11
N GLY A 254 8.67 21.98 11.31
CA GLY A 254 8.79 21.33 12.62
C GLY A 254 7.48 21.17 13.42
N GLN A 255 6.36 21.74 12.96
CA GLN A 255 5.03 21.63 13.57
C GLN A 255 3.95 21.14 12.59
N SER A 256 4.35 20.46 11.52
CA SER A 256 3.45 20.00 10.46
C SER A 256 3.82 18.61 10.00
N ARG A 257 2.86 17.91 9.37
CA ARG A 257 3.17 16.77 8.49
C ARG A 257 4.28 17.15 7.51
N THR A 258 5.09 16.16 7.14
CA THR A 258 6.26 16.33 6.27
C THR A 258 5.89 17.02 4.96
N LYS A 259 6.63 18.08 4.61
CA LYS A 259 6.49 18.78 3.33
C LYS A 259 7.43 18.11 2.33
N GLY A 260 6.88 17.47 1.30
CA GLY A 260 7.69 16.86 0.26
C GLY A 260 7.08 15.64 -0.42
N VAL A 261 5.99 15.07 0.11
CA VAL A 261 5.22 14.04 -0.59
C VAL A 261 3.73 14.38 -0.51
N TYR A 262 3.11 14.51 -1.67
CA TYR A 262 1.73 14.96 -1.85
C TYR A 262 0.96 13.88 -2.60
N GLU A 263 -0.07 13.33 -1.97
CA GLU A 263 -0.91 12.29 -2.56
C GLU A 263 -2.25 12.87 -2.98
N PHE A 264 -2.54 12.82 -4.28
CA PHE A 264 -3.77 13.36 -4.83
C PHE A 264 -4.87 12.32 -4.75
N PHE A 265 -5.91 12.69 -4.02
CA PHE A 265 -7.14 11.92 -3.85
C PHE A 265 -8.25 12.53 -4.70
N ASP A 266 -7.95 12.71 -5.99
CA ASP A 266 -8.89 13.22 -6.98
C ASP A 266 -8.45 12.94 -8.43
N ILE A 267 -9.28 12.21 -9.16
CA ILE A 267 -9.08 11.92 -10.57
C ILE A 267 -9.32 13.16 -11.45
N HIS A 268 -10.15 14.10 -11.00
CA HIS A 268 -10.39 15.34 -11.75
C HIS A 268 -9.15 16.23 -11.70
N ALA A 269 -8.44 16.27 -10.57
CA ALA A 269 -7.13 16.92 -10.47
C ALA A 269 -6.12 16.30 -11.45
N PHE A 270 -6.10 14.98 -11.57
CA PHE A 270 -5.23 14.30 -12.54
C PHE A 270 -5.62 14.62 -13.99
N ARG A 271 -6.92 14.63 -14.33
CA ARG A 271 -7.39 15.00 -15.69
C ARG A 271 -7.08 16.44 -16.07
N ARG A 272 -6.97 17.33 -15.07
CA ARG A 272 -6.55 18.75 -15.22
C ARG A 272 -5.09 18.93 -14.80
N PHE A 273 -4.24 17.96 -15.16
CA PHE A 273 -2.84 17.87 -14.73
C PHE A 273 -2.06 19.19 -14.89
N ASP A 274 -2.15 19.81 -16.05
CA ASP A 274 -1.47 21.05 -16.39
C ASP A 274 -1.94 22.23 -15.55
N GLU A 275 -3.25 22.39 -15.37
CA GLU A 275 -3.82 23.45 -14.54
C GLU A 275 -3.45 23.29 -13.05
N VAL A 276 -3.44 22.06 -12.56
CA VAL A 276 -3.02 21.74 -11.18
C VAL A 276 -1.55 22.07 -10.98
N PHE A 277 -0.67 21.71 -11.91
CA PHE A 277 0.75 22.02 -11.77
C PHE A 277 1.10 23.47 -12.07
N GLU A 278 0.31 24.21 -12.87
CA GLU A 278 0.38 25.68 -12.94
C GLU A 278 0.20 26.30 -11.56
N VAL A 279 -0.79 25.83 -10.78
CA VAL A 279 -0.99 26.29 -9.38
C VAL A 279 0.24 25.98 -8.53
N VAL A 280 0.73 24.74 -8.55
CA VAL A 280 1.89 24.30 -7.75
C VAL A 280 3.12 25.15 -8.04
N LEU A 281 3.42 25.36 -9.33
CA LEU A 281 4.57 26.13 -9.79
C LEU A 281 4.40 27.63 -9.45
N ARG A 282 3.21 28.20 -9.66
CA ARG A 282 2.91 29.61 -9.33
C ARG A 282 3.04 29.90 -7.84
N LEU A 283 2.60 28.98 -6.99
CA LEU A 283 2.71 29.12 -5.53
C LEU A 283 4.13 28.95 -5.00
N GLY A 284 5.08 28.51 -5.84
CA GLY A 284 6.45 28.23 -5.42
C GLY A 284 6.51 27.11 -4.39
N VAL A 285 5.67 26.07 -4.55
CA VAL A 285 5.72 24.89 -3.66
C VAL A 285 7.14 24.31 -3.72
N PRO A 286 7.79 24.01 -2.57
CA PRO A 286 9.10 23.39 -2.58
C PRO A 286 9.13 22.08 -3.38
N SER A 287 10.31 21.69 -3.88
CA SER A 287 10.54 20.38 -4.51
C SER A 287 9.91 19.26 -3.67
N GLY A 288 9.21 18.36 -4.36
CA GLY A 288 8.40 17.33 -3.74
C GLY A 288 7.94 16.29 -4.75
N VAL A 289 7.39 15.20 -4.21
CA VAL A 289 6.89 14.04 -4.93
C VAL A 289 5.36 14.08 -4.96
N PHE A 290 4.78 14.05 -6.15
CA PHE A 290 3.34 14.12 -6.38
C PHE A 290 2.85 12.74 -6.82
N LEU A 291 1.99 12.14 -6.00
CA LEU A 291 1.50 10.78 -6.15
C LEU A 291 0.06 10.82 -6.67
N PHE A 292 -0.23 10.04 -7.72
CA PHE A 292 -1.58 9.90 -8.26
C PHE A 292 -1.95 8.42 -8.39
N ASN A 293 -3.25 8.10 -8.29
CA ASN A 293 -3.79 6.76 -8.52
C ASN A 293 -4.77 6.73 -9.73
N PRO A 294 -4.35 7.14 -10.94
CA PRO A 294 -5.24 7.19 -12.09
C PRO A 294 -5.52 5.80 -12.66
N ARG A 295 -6.58 5.67 -13.45
CA ARG A 295 -6.74 4.50 -14.33
C ARG A 295 -5.89 4.65 -15.59
N ILE A 296 -5.74 3.55 -16.34
CA ILE A 296 -4.98 3.52 -17.60
C ILE A 296 -5.55 4.52 -18.61
N ASP A 297 -6.86 4.50 -18.82
CA ASP A 297 -7.59 5.40 -19.71
C ASP A 297 -7.45 6.88 -19.31
N ASP A 298 -7.43 7.18 -18.01
CA ASP A 298 -7.17 8.54 -17.52
C ASP A 298 -5.76 9.03 -17.91
N VAL A 299 -4.73 8.19 -17.79
CA VAL A 299 -3.35 8.55 -18.19
C VAL A 299 -3.24 8.73 -19.70
N LEU A 300 -3.81 7.82 -20.48
CA LEU A 300 -3.77 7.91 -21.93
C LEU A 300 -4.50 9.16 -22.43
N THR A 301 -5.62 9.55 -21.79
CA THR A 301 -6.35 10.77 -22.11
C THR A 301 -5.58 12.03 -21.73
N ALA A 302 -4.83 12.01 -20.62
CA ALA A 302 -4.07 13.15 -20.13
C ALA A 302 -2.64 13.24 -20.70
N ALA A 303 -2.24 12.36 -21.62
CA ALA A 303 -0.86 12.19 -22.06
C ALA A 303 -0.20 13.50 -22.53
N ASP A 304 -0.86 14.25 -23.42
CA ASP A 304 -0.33 15.51 -23.97
C ASP A 304 -0.17 16.60 -22.89
N ARG A 305 -1.12 16.65 -21.95
CA ARG A 305 -1.07 17.60 -20.81
C ARG A 305 0.09 17.27 -19.88
N ILE A 306 0.32 15.98 -19.62
CA ILE A 306 1.45 15.52 -18.82
C ILE A 306 2.76 15.91 -19.51
N GLU A 307 2.91 15.58 -20.80
CA GLU A 307 4.13 15.87 -21.58
C GLU A 307 4.51 17.34 -21.61
N LYS A 308 3.51 18.23 -21.76
CA LYS A 308 3.70 19.68 -21.75
C LYS A 308 4.28 20.19 -20.43
N VAL A 309 4.02 19.51 -19.31
CA VAL A 309 4.32 19.99 -17.96
C VAL A 309 5.62 19.41 -17.42
N LEU A 310 6.01 18.19 -17.84
CA LEU A 310 7.21 17.50 -17.36
C LEU A 310 8.50 18.35 -17.41
N PRO A 311 8.82 19.13 -18.48
CA PRO A 311 9.99 20.00 -18.50
C PRO A 311 10.01 21.06 -17.38
N ARG A 312 8.83 21.62 -17.06
CA ARG A 312 8.70 22.65 -16.02
C ARG A 312 8.86 22.05 -14.63
N LEU A 313 8.32 20.85 -14.41
CA LEU A 313 8.54 20.10 -13.18
C LEU A 313 10.02 19.73 -13.01
N ALA A 314 10.71 19.37 -14.09
CA ALA A 314 12.15 19.12 -14.09
C ALA A 314 12.93 20.34 -13.56
N LYS A 315 12.63 21.52 -14.10
CA LYS A 315 13.27 22.77 -13.69
C LYS A 315 12.99 23.12 -12.21
N ALA A 316 11.79 22.84 -11.73
CA ALA A 316 11.40 23.07 -10.33
C ALA A 316 11.88 21.94 -9.38
N GLY A 317 12.44 20.86 -9.91
CA GLY A 317 12.89 19.70 -9.12
C GLY A 317 11.74 18.89 -8.54
N HIS A 318 10.54 18.95 -9.12
CA HIS A 318 9.41 18.11 -8.72
C HIS A 318 9.50 16.73 -9.33
N GLU A 319 8.91 15.75 -8.64
CA GLU A 319 8.77 14.37 -9.11
C GLU A 319 7.28 13.99 -9.15
N VAL A 320 6.85 13.25 -10.15
CA VAL A 320 5.52 12.69 -10.34
C VAL A 320 5.64 11.18 -10.32
N ARG A 321 4.81 10.54 -9.51
CA ARG A 321 4.69 9.09 -9.48
C ARG A 321 3.24 8.68 -9.63
N ILE A 322 3.05 7.63 -10.40
CA ILE A 322 1.81 6.85 -10.39
C ILE A 322 1.97 5.89 -9.21
N LEU A 323 1.15 6.01 -8.17
CA LEU A 323 1.29 5.19 -6.95
C LEU A 323 0.77 3.78 -7.18
N SER A 324 -0.42 3.66 -7.75
CA SER A 324 -1.03 2.39 -8.14
C SER A 324 -1.90 2.57 -9.37
N MET A 325 -2.02 1.52 -10.16
CA MET A 325 -2.94 1.48 -11.30
C MET A 325 -3.34 0.04 -11.58
N GLY A 326 -4.63 -0.25 -11.48
CA GLY A 326 -5.11 -1.61 -11.71
C GLY A 326 -5.25 -1.95 -13.20
N ILE A 327 -4.67 -3.06 -13.64
CA ILE A 327 -5.11 -3.80 -14.82
C ILE A 327 -6.22 -4.79 -14.41
N GLU A 328 -6.11 -5.33 -13.21
CA GLU A 328 -6.93 -6.37 -12.59
C GLU A 328 -6.82 -7.74 -13.26
N ASN A 329 -7.00 -7.87 -14.57
CA ASN A 329 -6.88 -9.16 -15.22
C ASN A 329 -6.53 -9.02 -16.71
N PHE A 330 -5.96 -10.07 -17.30
CA PHE A 330 -5.78 -10.17 -18.76
C PHE A 330 -6.79 -11.14 -19.41
N SER A 331 -7.47 -12.00 -18.65
CA SER A 331 -8.53 -12.85 -19.19
C SER A 331 -9.73 -12.00 -19.61
N PRO A 332 -10.21 -12.13 -20.86
CA PRO A 332 -11.42 -11.45 -21.31
C PRO A 332 -12.66 -11.79 -20.46
N ALA A 333 -12.76 -13.03 -19.98
CA ALA A 333 -13.91 -13.47 -19.16
C ALA A 333 -13.91 -12.79 -17.78
N GLU A 334 -12.74 -12.70 -17.14
CA GLU A 334 -12.59 -12.03 -15.86
C GLU A 334 -12.74 -10.50 -15.99
N ASN A 335 -12.15 -9.92 -17.03
CA ASN A 335 -12.31 -8.48 -17.30
C ASN A 335 -13.76 -8.09 -17.57
N LEU A 336 -14.51 -8.96 -18.25
CA LEU A 336 -15.95 -8.76 -18.42
C LEU A 336 -16.65 -8.74 -17.06
N ARG A 337 -16.35 -9.69 -16.17
CA ARG A 337 -16.89 -9.68 -14.79
C ARG A 337 -16.50 -8.43 -14.01
N PHE A 338 -15.30 -7.90 -14.20
CA PHE A 338 -14.86 -6.70 -13.48
C PHE A 338 -15.50 -5.40 -13.95
N ASN A 339 -16.15 -5.38 -15.12
CA ASN A 339 -16.76 -4.19 -15.70
C ASN A 339 -15.79 -2.99 -15.81
N LYS A 340 -14.51 -3.28 -16.04
CA LYS A 340 -13.44 -2.27 -16.00
C LYS A 340 -13.13 -1.64 -17.36
N ASP A 341 -13.33 -2.39 -18.43
CA ASP A 341 -13.13 -1.96 -19.83
C ASP A 341 -11.71 -1.45 -20.14
N ILE A 342 -10.72 -2.18 -19.65
CA ILE A 342 -9.32 -1.96 -20.02
C ILE A 342 -8.89 -3.07 -20.98
N SER A 343 -8.47 -2.69 -22.18
CA SER A 343 -7.96 -3.60 -23.19
C SER A 343 -6.44 -3.82 -23.04
N PRO A 344 -5.91 -4.99 -23.47
CA PRO A 344 -4.46 -5.21 -23.53
C PRO A 344 -3.71 -4.15 -24.34
N ALA A 345 -4.30 -3.65 -25.43
CA ALA A 345 -3.71 -2.60 -26.25
C ALA A 345 -3.60 -1.24 -25.52
N GLN A 346 -4.46 -0.95 -24.55
CA GLN A 346 -4.30 0.23 -23.69
C GLN A 346 -3.16 0.02 -22.69
N VAL A 347 -3.02 -1.19 -22.14
CA VAL A 347 -1.89 -1.55 -21.26
C VAL A 347 -0.57 -1.37 -22.01
N ASP A 348 -0.45 -1.89 -23.23
CA ASP A 348 0.77 -1.81 -24.03
C ASP A 348 1.15 -0.36 -24.36
N ARG A 349 0.16 0.45 -24.77
CA ARG A 349 0.35 1.89 -25.00
C ARG A 349 0.82 2.63 -23.75
N LEU A 350 0.27 2.30 -22.58
CA LEU A 350 0.70 2.90 -21.32
C LEU A 350 2.14 2.50 -20.96
N ILE A 351 2.50 1.22 -21.12
CA ILE A 351 3.87 0.74 -20.84
C ILE A 351 4.87 1.50 -21.72
N GLU A 352 4.57 1.64 -23.02
CA GLU A 352 5.41 2.40 -23.94
C GLU A 352 5.54 3.87 -23.52
N LEU A 353 4.40 4.51 -23.22
CA LEU A 353 4.31 5.92 -22.83
C LEU A 353 5.11 6.21 -21.56
N THR A 354 4.89 5.41 -20.51
CA THR A 354 5.59 5.57 -19.22
C THR A 354 7.09 5.28 -19.33
N ARG A 355 7.49 4.32 -20.17
CA ARG A 355 8.91 4.07 -20.50
C ARG A 355 9.54 5.28 -21.20
N ARG A 356 8.83 5.88 -22.16
CA ARG A 356 9.30 7.10 -22.86
C ARG A 356 9.47 8.26 -21.89
N TRP A 357 8.49 8.53 -21.02
CA TRP A 357 8.57 9.59 -20.02
C TRP A 357 9.68 9.34 -18.98
N GLY A 358 9.80 8.12 -18.48
CA GLY A 358 10.87 7.74 -17.54
C GLY A 358 12.27 7.88 -18.14
N LYS A 359 12.43 7.59 -19.44
CA LYS A 359 13.70 7.79 -20.16
C LYS A 359 14.00 9.28 -20.38
N ALA A 360 13.00 10.07 -20.78
CA ALA A 360 13.17 11.49 -21.06
C ALA A 360 13.35 12.34 -19.79
N TYR A 361 12.70 11.94 -18.69
CA TYR A 361 12.68 12.69 -17.43
C TYR A 361 12.94 11.81 -16.19
N PRO A 362 14.11 11.14 -16.08
CA PRO A 362 14.36 10.10 -15.07
C PRO A 362 14.34 10.57 -13.59
N LYS A 363 14.47 11.88 -13.36
CA LYS A 363 14.38 12.49 -12.02
C LYS A 363 12.99 13.08 -11.72
N VAL A 364 12.10 13.11 -12.72
CA VAL A 364 10.81 13.79 -12.65
C VAL A 364 9.69 12.78 -12.78
N PHE A 365 9.74 11.86 -13.73
CA PHE A 365 8.70 10.87 -13.91
C PHE A 365 9.23 9.51 -13.50
N ARG A 366 8.66 8.94 -12.43
CA ARG A 366 8.92 7.56 -12.04
C ARG A 366 7.64 6.76 -12.09
N PRO A 367 7.55 5.76 -12.98
CA PRO A 367 6.40 4.88 -12.99
C PRO A 367 6.45 4.00 -11.72
N PHE A 368 5.35 3.98 -10.95
CA PHE A 368 5.10 3.05 -9.84
C PHE A 368 5.95 3.23 -8.57
N LYS A 369 5.47 2.65 -7.45
CA LYS A 369 5.95 2.89 -6.08
C LYS A 369 7.21 2.07 -5.72
N GLY A 370 8.30 2.16 -6.47
CA GLY A 370 9.49 1.37 -6.11
C GLY A 370 10.82 1.82 -6.67
N GLY A 371 10.83 2.65 -7.71
CA GLY A 371 12.06 2.87 -8.48
C GLY A 371 12.52 1.62 -9.24
N SER A 372 11.75 0.52 -9.18
CA SER A 372 11.85 -0.57 -10.14
C SER A 372 11.46 -0.01 -11.51
N SER A 373 12.23 -0.36 -12.54
CA SER A 373 11.93 0.01 -13.92
C SER A 373 10.73 -0.75 -14.50
N LEU A 374 10.01 -1.51 -13.67
CA LEU A 374 8.93 -2.40 -14.06
C LEU A 374 7.62 -1.92 -13.42
N PRO A 375 6.52 -1.95 -14.18
CA PRO A 375 5.23 -1.56 -13.65
C PRO A 375 4.73 -2.44 -12.50
N GLU A 376 4.40 -1.83 -11.35
CA GLU A 376 3.62 -2.49 -10.31
C GLU A 376 2.14 -2.17 -10.55
N PHE A 377 1.56 -2.87 -11.52
CA PHE A 377 0.12 -2.80 -11.76
C PHE A 377 -0.65 -3.56 -10.67
N GLY A 378 -1.80 -3.03 -10.27
CA GLY A 378 -2.79 -3.78 -9.52
C GLY A 378 -3.36 -4.90 -10.38
N VAL A 379 -3.33 -6.12 -9.86
CA VAL A 379 -3.88 -7.33 -10.48
C VAL A 379 -4.75 -8.03 -9.44
N ILE A 380 -5.83 -8.63 -9.90
CA ILE A 380 -6.66 -9.58 -9.17
C ILE A 380 -6.60 -10.89 -9.97
N LEU A 381 -5.59 -11.70 -9.67
CA LEU A 381 -5.34 -12.93 -10.42
C LEU A 381 -6.38 -14.01 -10.10
N TYR A 382 -6.81 -14.08 -8.85
CA TYR A 382 -7.75 -15.09 -8.37
C TYR A 382 -9.10 -14.50 -7.97
N THR A 383 -10.15 -15.06 -8.56
CA THR A 383 -11.55 -14.86 -8.20
C THR A 383 -12.21 -16.23 -8.04
N PRO A 384 -13.46 -16.29 -7.54
CA PRO A 384 -14.21 -17.55 -7.53
C PRO A 384 -14.34 -18.24 -8.89
N TRP A 385 -14.29 -17.46 -9.98
CA TRP A 385 -14.56 -17.90 -11.34
C TRP A 385 -13.31 -18.18 -12.17
N THR A 386 -12.13 -17.90 -11.63
CA THR A 386 -10.85 -18.17 -12.31
C THR A 386 -10.74 -19.64 -12.68
N THR A 387 -10.32 -19.90 -13.92
CA THR A 387 -10.00 -21.22 -14.48
C THR A 387 -8.52 -21.35 -14.77
N LEU A 388 -8.02 -22.57 -15.03
CA LEU A 388 -6.64 -22.78 -15.50
C LEU A 388 -6.35 -22.01 -16.80
N LYS A 389 -7.34 -21.90 -17.70
CA LYS A 389 -7.22 -21.10 -18.94
C LYS A 389 -7.01 -19.62 -18.64
N ASP A 390 -7.72 -19.07 -17.64
CA ASP A 390 -7.54 -17.68 -17.24
C ASP A 390 -6.14 -17.46 -16.65
N LEU A 391 -5.65 -18.40 -15.84
CA LEU A 391 -4.29 -18.36 -15.31
C LEU A 391 -3.25 -18.37 -16.43
N ARG A 392 -3.43 -19.22 -17.45
CA ARG A 392 -2.56 -19.29 -18.64
C ARG A 392 -2.45 -17.94 -19.33
N ILE A 393 -3.59 -17.33 -19.64
CA ILE A 393 -3.66 -16.00 -20.28
C ILE A 393 -2.94 -14.94 -19.42
N ASN A 394 -3.19 -14.92 -18.11
CA ASN A 394 -2.57 -13.93 -17.22
C ASN A 394 -1.06 -14.12 -17.10
N LEU A 395 -0.57 -15.36 -16.90
CA LEU A 395 0.86 -15.64 -16.77
C LEU A 395 1.62 -15.27 -18.05
N GLU A 396 1.09 -15.64 -19.23
CA GLU A 396 1.67 -15.28 -20.53
C GLU A 396 1.67 -13.77 -20.75
N ALA A 397 0.54 -13.11 -20.50
CA ALA A 397 0.40 -11.67 -20.71
C ALA A 397 1.28 -10.84 -19.75
N ALA A 398 1.39 -11.26 -18.48
CA ALA A 398 2.23 -10.62 -17.48
C ALA A 398 3.72 -10.83 -17.80
N SER A 399 4.12 -12.06 -18.17
CA SER A 399 5.49 -12.39 -18.58
C SER A 399 5.92 -11.58 -19.80
N ALA A 400 5.09 -11.53 -20.85
CA ALA A 400 5.36 -10.75 -22.06
C ALA A 400 5.52 -9.24 -21.80
N ARG A 401 4.95 -8.73 -20.70
CA ARG A 401 5.02 -7.33 -20.28
C ARG A 401 6.08 -7.07 -19.20
N GLY A 402 6.88 -8.08 -18.85
CA GLY A 402 8.00 -7.95 -17.92
C GLY A 402 7.57 -7.86 -16.46
N PHE A 403 6.46 -8.48 -16.06
CA PHE A 403 6.09 -8.54 -14.66
C PHE A 403 7.13 -9.33 -13.85
N GLY A 404 7.43 -8.86 -12.63
CA GLY A 404 8.44 -9.48 -11.77
C GLY A 404 8.07 -10.92 -11.38
N GLY A 405 9.07 -11.81 -11.34
CA GLY A 405 8.88 -13.25 -11.12
C GLY A 405 8.43 -13.67 -9.72
N ALA A 406 8.33 -12.75 -8.76
CA ALA A 406 7.91 -12.98 -7.37
C ALA A 406 6.99 -11.86 -6.85
N GLY A 407 6.28 -11.15 -7.74
CA GLY A 407 5.47 -10.00 -7.36
C GLY A 407 4.11 -10.35 -6.76
N TYR A 408 3.52 -9.38 -6.05
CA TYR A 408 2.16 -9.44 -5.45
C TYR A 408 1.09 -10.02 -6.39
N TRP A 409 1.19 -9.72 -7.68
CA TRP A 409 0.24 -10.16 -8.70
C TRP A 409 0.05 -11.68 -8.73
N LEU A 410 1.08 -12.49 -8.39
CA LEU A 410 1.02 -13.97 -8.40
C LEU A 410 0.13 -14.59 -7.32
N TYR A 411 -0.22 -13.83 -6.28
CA TYR A 411 -1.04 -14.29 -5.15
C TYR A 411 -2.18 -13.32 -4.81
N SER A 412 -2.46 -12.37 -5.71
CA SER A 412 -3.50 -11.36 -5.58
C SER A 412 -4.92 -11.96 -5.71
N THR A 413 -5.78 -11.73 -4.72
CA THR A 413 -7.13 -12.29 -4.65
C THR A 413 -8.20 -11.20 -4.69
N LEU A 414 -9.40 -11.56 -5.14
CA LEU A 414 -10.56 -10.69 -5.07
C LEU A 414 -10.95 -10.43 -3.61
N LEU A 415 -10.80 -9.18 -3.18
CA LEU A 415 -11.42 -8.67 -1.96
C LEU A 415 -12.89 -8.33 -2.27
N MET A 416 -13.78 -9.31 -2.09
CA MET A 416 -15.21 -9.19 -2.40
C MET A 416 -15.94 -8.41 -1.30
N TYR A 417 -16.62 -7.32 -1.63
CA TYR A 417 -17.39 -6.52 -0.65
C TYR A 417 -18.89 -6.85 -0.68
N PRO A 418 -19.61 -6.80 0.46
CA PRO A 418 -21.02 -7.22 0.58
C PRO A 418 -22.00 -6.48 -0.33
N ASP A 419 -21.69 -5.23 -0.64
CA ASP A 419 -22.47 -4.31 -1.47
C ASP A 419 -22.04 -4.34 -2.94
N SER A 420 -20.97 -5.05 -3.29
CA SER A 420 -20.49 -5.12 -4.67
C SER A 420 -21.42 -5.96 -5.57
N PRO A 421 -21.54 -5.60 -6.86
CA PRO A 421 -22.22 -6.44 -7.85
C PRO A 421 -21.67 -7.88 -7.91
N LEU A 422 -20.35 -8.06 -7.75
CA LEU A 422 -19.75 -9.40 -7.71
C LEU A 422 -20.22 -10.24 -6.52
N HIS A 423 -20.47 -9.65 -5.36
CA HIS A 423 -21.04 -10.40 -4.25
C HIS A 423 -22.48 -10.86 -4.56
N SER A 424 -23.29 -10.01 -5.19
CA SER A 424 -24.62 -10.42 -5.62
C SER A 424 -24.58 -11.53 -6.67
N LEU A 425 -23.63 -11.47 -7.60
CA LEU A 425 -23.38 -12.55 -8.55
C LEU A 425 -22.97 -13.86 -7.84
N ALA A 426 -22.10 -13.77 -6.82
CA ALA A 426 -21.66 -14.91 -6.02
C ALA A 426 -22.78 -15.54 -5.17
N LEU A 427 -23.77 -14.74 -4.73
CA LEU A 427 -24.96 -15.25 -4.04
C LEU A 427 -25.93 -15.95 -4.99
N GLU A 428 -26.08 -15.41 -6.20
CA GLU A 428 -26.91 -16.00 -7.26
C GLU A 428 -26.32 -17.34 -7.76
N GLU A 429 -25.01 -17.40 -7.95
CA GLU A 429 -24.28 -18.61 -8.30
C GLU A 429 -24.01 -19.46 -7.06
N LYS A 430 -24.98 -20.32 -6.70
CA LYS A 430 -24.91 -21.27 -5.58
C LYS A 430 -23.51 -21.89 -5.43
N GLY A 431 -22.98 -21.84 -4.21
CA GLY A 431 -21.70 -22.47 -3.88
C GLY A 431 -20.47 -21.61 -4.14
N ILE A 432 -20.58 -20.28 -4.27
CA ILE A 432 -19.40 -19.40 -4.25
C ILE A 432 -19.21 -18.76 -2.87
N ALA A 433 -20.23 -18.07 -2.36
CA ALA A 433 -20.18 -17.43 -1.06
C ALA A 433 -19.94 -18.46 0.06
N ALA A 434 -19.06 -18.14 1.00
CA ALA A 434 -18.66 -19.03 2.09
C ALA A 434 -18.74 -18.32 3.44
N LYS A 435 -18.89 -19.10 4.51
CA LYS A 435 -18.84 -18.56 5.89
C LYS A 435 -17.43 -18.21 6.35
N ARG A 436 -16.42 -18.83 5.73
CA ARG A 436 -14.98 -18.65 5.98
C ARG A 436 -14.20 -18.95 4.71
N PHE A 437 -13.01 -18.39 4.56
CA PHE A 437 -12.13 -18.75 3.46
C PHE A 437 -11.69 -20.22 3.62
N PRO A 438 -11.81 -21.06 2.58
CA PRO A 438 -11.34 -22.45 2.65
C PRO A 438 -9.83 -22.55 2.89
N ASP A 439 -9.06 -21.62 2.32
CA ASP A 439 -7.62 -21.48 2.53
C ASP A 439 -7.33 -20.11 3.13
N ARG A 440 -6.56 -20.07 4.22
CA ARG A 440 -6.13 -18.82 4.87
C ARG A 440 -5.31 -17.93 3.92
N GLY A 441 -4.63 -18.52 2.95
CA GLY A 441 -3.87 -17.80 1.92
C GLY A 441 -4.70 -16.77 1.16
N ALA A 442 -6.03 -16.91 1.11
CA ALA A 442 -6.94 -15.98 0.44
C ALA A 442 -6.81 -14.52 0.91
N VAL A 443 -6.34 -14.28 2.14
CA VAL A 443 -6.09 -12.94 2.69
C VAL A 443 -4.61 -12.60 2.85
N TYR A 444 -3.69 -13.46 2.35
CA TYR A 444 -2.25 -13.19 2.39
C TYR A 444 -1.89 -11.94 1.60
N GLY A 445 -2.54 -11.69 0.46
CA GLY A 445 -2.36 -10.46 -0.30
C GLY A 445 -2.63 -9.20 0.54
N ALA A 446 -3.80 -9.16 1.19
CA ALA A 446 -4.17 -8.08 2.11
C ALA A 446 -3.20 -7.99 3.30
N PHE A 447 -2.73 -9.12 3.84
CA PHE A 447 -1.67 -9.15 4.86
C PHE A 447 -0.40 -8.46 4.35
N SER A 448 0.11 -8.88 3.19
CA SER A 448 1.39 -8.37 2.67
C SER A 448 1.36 -6.88 2.33
N ASN A 449 0.18 -6.36 1.98
CA ASN A 449 -0.05 -4.94 1.70
C ASN A 449 -0.55 -4.15 2.92
N GLU A 450 -0.68 -4.79 4.08
CA GLU A 450 -1.21 -4.21 5.32
C GLU A 450 -2.60 -3.57 5.15
N GLU A 451 -3.45 -4.18 4.32
CA GLU A 451 -4.81 -3.73 4.06
C GLU A 451 -5.81 -4.28 5.09
N GLU A 452 -6.79 -3.48 5.50
CA GLU A 452 -7.85 -3.90 6.42
C GLU A 452 -8.90 -4.74 5.68
N SER A 453 -9.04 -6.02 6.03
CA SER A 453 -9.93 -6.97 5.33
C SER A 453 -11.28 -7.20 6.04
N ARG A 454 -11.67 -6.33 6.97
CA ARG A 454 -12.82 -6.57 7.88
C ARG A 454 -14.17 -6.77 7.20
N SER A 455 -14.36 -6.11 6.05
CA SER A 455 -15.60 -6.18 5.28
C SER A 455 -15.53 -7.18 4.13
N VAL A 456 -14.43 -7.94 3.98
CA VAL A 456 -14.28 -8.86 2.86
C VAL A 456 -15.13 -10.12 3.07
N VAL A 457 -16.00 -10.42 2.12
CA VAL A 457 -16.86 -11.61 2.10
C VAL A 457 -16.03 -12.83 1.72
N PRO A 458 -16.01 -13.90 2.55
CA PRO A 458 -15.33 -15.12 2.18
C PRO A 458 -16.00 -15.83 1.00
N TRP A 459 -15.20 -16.39 0.12
CA TRP A 459 -15.65 -17.13 -1.05
C TRP A 459 -14.78 -18.37 -1.29
N LYS A 460 -15.24 -19.27 -2.16
CA LYS A 460 -14.48 -20.44 -2.63
C LYS A 460 -14.38 -20.49 -4.14
N PHE A 461 -13.30 -21.08 -4.64
CA PHE A 461 -13.13 -21.36 -6.06
C PHE A 461 -14.21 -22.35 -6.55
N LYS A 462 -14.73 -22.11 -7.76
CA LYS A 462 -15.57 -23.10 -8.45
C LYS A 462 -14.75 -24.29 -8.96
N ASP A 463 -13.54 -24.02 -9.45
CA ASP A 463 -12.61 -25.03 -9.93
C ASP A 463 -11.65 -25.46 -8.80
N THR A 464 -11.72 -26.73 -8.40
CA THR A 464 -10.86 -27.27 -7.34
C THR A 464 -9.40 -27.33 -7.75
N LYS A 465 -9.08 -27.47 -9.04
CA LYS A 465 -7.68 -27.43 -9.51
C LYS A 465 -7.08 -26.05 -9.31
N VAL A 466 -7.86 -24.99 -9.57
CA VAL A 466 -7.44 -23.61 -9.32
C VAL A 466 -7.27 -23.35 -7.83
N ALA A 467 -8.11 -23.95 -6.97
CA ALA A 467 -7.91 -23.87 -5.52
C ALA A 467 -6.57 -24.48 -5.08
N ASP A 468 -6.20 -25.64 -5.61
CA ASP A 468 -4.90 -26.27 -5.32
C ASP A 468 -3.73 -25.46 -5.90
N PHE A 469 -3.88 -24.94 -7.12
CA PHE A 469 -2.89 -24.05 -7.74
C PHE A 469 -2.62 -22.84 -6.86
N PHE A 470 -3.69 -22.16 -6.44
CA PHE A 470 -3.63 -21.00 -5.57
C PHE A 470 -2.96 -21.33 -4.23
N ALA A 471 -3.38 -22.43 -3.59
CA ALA A 471 -2.85 -22.86 -2.29
C ALA A 471 -1.34 -23.10 -2.34
N ILE A 472 -0.82 -23.66 -3.44
CA ILE A 472 0.61 -23.83 -3.66
C ILE A 472 1.27 -22.47 -3.91
N MET A 473 0.75 -21.70 -4.86
CA MET A 473 1.40 -20.48 -5.34
C MET A 473 1.48 -19.37 -4.29
N VAL A 474 0.48 -19.22 -3.43
CA VAL A 474 0.52 -18.24 -2.33
C VAL A 474 1.62 -18.58 -1.32
N ARG A 475 1.84 -19.88 -1.03
CA ARG A 475 2.87 -20.36 -0.11
C ARG A 475 4.26 -20.29 -0.72
N VAL A 476 4.40 -20.63 -2.01
CA VAL A 476 5.66 -20.46 -2.77
C VAL A 476 6.05 -18.98 -2.82
N SER A 477 5.10 -18.08 -3.07
CA SER A 477 5.36 -16.63 -3.10
C SER A 477 5.78 -16.12 -1.71
N ALA A 478 5.08 -16.53 -0.65
CA ALA A 478 5.45 -16.19 0.73
C ALA A 478 6.84 -16.73 1.11
N ALA A 479 7.18 -17.96 0.71
CA ALA A 479 8.51 -18.53 0.92
C ALA A 479 9.60 -17.72 0.20
N ALA A 480 9.35 -17.28 -1.04
CA ALA A 480 10.29 -16.47 -1.80
C ALA A 480 10.53 -15.08 -1.19
N MET A 481 9.48 -14.47 -0.62
CA MET A 481 9.53 -13.11 -0.07
C MET A 481 10.00 -13.06 1.39
N GLU A 482 9.52 -13.99 2.21
CA GLU A 482 9.67 -13.95 3.68
C GLU A 482 10.43 -15.16 4.25
N GLY A 483 10.63 -16.21 3.45
CA GLY A 483 11.28 -17.46 3.86
C GLY A 483 10.47 -18.28 4.87
N ALA A 484 11.12 -19.24 5.51
CA ALA A 484 10.53 -20.09 6.56
C ALA A 484 9.95 -19.31 7.77
N GLY A 485 10.36 -18.05 7.94
CA GLY A 485 9.93 -17.16 9.02
C GLY A 485 8.62 -16.40 8.78
N CYS A 486 7.91 -16.66 7.67
CA CYS A 486 6.67 -15.96 7.32
C CYS A 486 5.69 -15.91 8.52
N PRO A 487 5.43 -14.72 9.12
CA PRO A 487 4.51 -14.59 10.24
C PRO A 487 3.07 -15.00 9.89
N PHE A 488 2.63 -14.78 8.65
CA PHE A 488 1.27 -15.09 8.23
C PHE A 488 0.98 -16.59 8.21
N PHE A 489 1.93 -17.39 7.75
CA PHE A 489 1.81 -18.85 7.70
C PHE A 489 2.43 -19.55 8.91
N LYS A 490 2.65 -18.82 10.02
CA LYS A 490 3.16 -19.41 11.26
C LYS A 490 2.23 -20.51 11.76
N GLY A 491 2.77 -21.72 11.88
CA GLY A 491 2.02 -22.90 12.30
C GLY A 491 1.25 -23.63 11.20
N ASP A 492 1.20 -23.08 9.98
CA ASP A 492 0.63 -23.76 8.82
C ASP A 492 1.51 -24.98 8.44
N ARG A 493 0.95 -26.19 8.53
CA ARG A 493 1.65 -27.44 8.18
C ARG A 493 1.95 -27.53 6.69
N GLU A 494 1.02 -27.07 5.86
CA GLU A 494 1.14 -27.09 4.40
C GLU A 494 2.23 -26.13 3.92
N PHE A 495 2.30 -24.93 4.52
CA PHE A 495 3.38 -23.97 4.24
C PHE A 495 4.76 -24.57 4.52
N ARG A 496 4.97 -25.23 5.65
CA ARG A 496 6.28 -25.82 6.00
C ARG A 496 6.75 -26.89 5.02
N GLY A 497 5.83 -27.68 4.46
CA GLY A 497 6.16 -28.68 3.45
C GLY A 497 6.55 -28.03 2.12
N LEU A 498 5.73 -27.10 1.64
CA LEU A 498 5.92 -26.43 0.36
C LEU A 498 7.11 -25.46 0.36
N GLU A 499 7.31 -24.71 1.44
CA GLU A 499 8.44 -23.80 1.64
C GLU A 499 9.76 -24.55 1.53
N ARG A 500 9.89 -25.70 2.21
CA ARG A 500 11.11 -26.52 2.14
C ARG A 500 11.43 -26.98 0.72
N ILE A 501 10.43 -27.54 0.03
CA ILE A 501 10.59 -28.01 -1.36
C ILE A 501 11.04 -26.86 -2.27
N TYR A 502 10.39 -25.70 -2.14
CA TYR A 502 10.74 -24.52 -2.93
C TYR A 502 12.12 -23.99 -2.58
N THR A 503 12.47 -23.84 -1.30
CA THR A 503 13.76 -23.33 -0.83
C THR A 503 14.91 -24.22 -1.33
N GLU A 504 14.82 -25.54 -1.16
CA GLU A 504 15.81 -26.51 -1.66
C GLU A 504 16.02 -26.39 -3.18
N ALA A 505 14.93 -26.26 -3.95
CA ALA A 505 14.98 -26.08 -5.39
C ALA A 505 15.51 -24.70 -5.80
N SER A 506 15.19 -23.64 -5.06
CA SER A 506 15.65 -22.28 -5.35
C SER A 506 17.15 -22.13 -5.12
N GLU A 507 17.70 -22.78 -4.07
CA GLU A 507 19.13 -22.82 -3.77
C GLU A 507 19.90 -23.64 -4.82
N SER A 508 19.32 -24.74 -5.30
CA SER A 508 19.97 -25.67 -6.24
C SER A 508 19.86 -25.23 -7.70
N CYS A 509 18.69 -24.73 -8.12
CA CYS A 509 18.32 -24.56 -9.52
C CYS A 509 17.85 -23.14 -9.88
N ARG A 510 17.89 -22.18 -8.94
CA ARG A 510 17.43 -20.79 -9.14
C ARG A 510 16.00 -20.66 -9.68
N VAL A 511 15.10 -21.50 -9.18
CA VAL A 511 13.69 -21.47 -9.58
C VAL A 511 13.01 -20.23 -9.00
N THR A 512 12.23 -19.51 -9.82
CA THR A 512 11.40 -18.37 -9.39
C THR A 512 9.94 -18.77 -9.22
N PRO A 513 9.13 -18.06 -8.41
CA PRO A 513 7.70 -18.34 -8.29
C PRO A 513 6.97 -18.34 -9.62
N LEU A 514 7.28 -17.41 -10.53
CA LEU A 514 6.69 -17.39 -11.88
C LEU A 514 7.02 -18.66 -12.68
N ALA A 515 8.27 -19.15 -12.61
CA ALA A 515 8.64 -20.40 -13.26
C ALA A 515 7.86 -21.60 -12.67
N VAL A 516 7.68 -21.64 -11.34
CA VAL A 516 6.82 -22.64 -10.69
C VAL A 516 5.38 -22.54 -11.20
N ALA A 517 4.83 -21.32 -11.30
CA ALA A 517 3.46 -21.09 -11.75
C ALA A 517 3.21 -21.67 -13.14
N PHE A 518 4.09 -21.41 -14.12
CA PHE A 518 3.94 -21.94 -15.48
C PHE A 518 3.95 -23.46 -15.54
N ARG A 519 4.85 -24.11 -14.78
CA ARG A 519 5.01 -25.56 -14.76
C ARG A 519 3.88 -26.25 -14.01
N LEU A 520 3.53 -25.73 -12.83
CA LEU A 520 2.40 -26.22 -12.06
C LEU A 520 1.10 -26.15 -12.87
N LEU A 521 0.90 -25.05 -13.61
CA LEU A 521 -0.25 -24.90 -14.48
C LEU A 521 -0.24 -25.96 -15.60
N GLY A 522 0.91 -26.18 -16.24
CA GLY A 522 1.08 -27.21 -17.27
C GLY A 522 0.79 -28.62 -16.76
N LEU A 523 1.20 -28.95 -15.53
CA LEU A 523 0.88 -30.22 -14.88
C LEU A 523 -0.64 -30.38 -14.67
N MET A 524 -1.30 -29.35 -14.15
CA MET A 524 -2.74 -29.38 -13.88
C MET A 524 -3.60 -29.42 -15.16
N GLU A 525 -3.14 -28.76 -16.23
CA GLU A 525 -3.74 -28.80 -17.57
C GLU A 525 -3.65 -30.21 -18.19
N ARG A 526 -2.52 -30.91 -18.00
CA ARG A 526 -2.36 -32.33 -18.39
C ARG A 526 -3.15 -33.31 -17.52
N GLY A 527 -3.76 -32.82 -16.44
CA GLY A 527 -4.54 -33.65 -15.52
C GLY A 527 -3.69 -34.45 -14.53
N THR A 528 -2.41 -34.08 -14.34
CA THR A 528 -1.59 -34.62 -13.25
C THR A 528 -2.31 -34.43 -11.92
N ARG A 529 -2.36 -35.48 -11.11
CA ARG A 529 -2.97 -35.49 -9.78
C ARG A 529 -1.92 -35.88 -8.74
N GLY A 530 -2.08 -35.36 -7.54
CA GLY A 530 -1.24 -35.67 -6.41
C GLY A 530 -1.56 -34.74 -5.25
N SER A 531 -0.91 -34.99 -4.12
CA SER A 531 -0.82 -33.99 -3.07
C SER A 531 -0.13 -32.73 -3.59
N LYS A 532 -0.40 -31.60 -2.92
CA LYS A 532 0.23 -30.31 -3.27
C LYS A 532 1.75 -30.35 -3.20
N GLU A 533 2.32 -31.14 -2.28
CA GLU A 533 3.76 -31.37 -2.21
C GLU A 533 4.29 -32.16 -3.42
N GLU A 534 3.58 -33.19 -3.88
CA GLU A 534 3.96 -33.95 -5.07
C GLU A 534 3.91 -33.08 -6.32
N LEU A 535 2.83 -32.30 -6.49
CA LEU A 535 2.69 -31.35 -7.59
C LEU A 535 3.80 -30.29 -7.59
N LEU A 536 4.15 -29.75 -6.41
CA LEU A 536 5.24 -28.79 -6.31
C LEU A 536 6.61 -29.45 -6.60
N ARG A 537 6.88 -30.66 -6.08
CA ARG A 537 8.12 -31.40 -6.37
C ARG A 537 8.28 -31.62 -7.87
N GLU A 538 7.21 -32.03 -8.56
CA GLU A 538 7.24 -32.21 -10.00
C GLU A 538 7.47 -30.87 -10.73
N ALA A 539 6.78 -29.80 -10.31
CA ALA A 539 6.95 -28.48 -10.89
C ALA A 539 8.39 -27.93 -10.73
N VAL A 540 9.08 -28.21 -9.61
CA VAL A 540 10.47 -27.73 -9.41
C VAL A 540 11.54 -28.65 -9.98
N ARG A 541 11.23 -29.93 -10.27
CA ARG A 541 12.19 -30.92 -10.81
C ARG A 541 12.58 -30.68 -12.25
N GLU A 542 11.65 -30.24 -13.09
CA GLU A 542 11.96 -30.04 -14.50
C GLU A 542 13.05 -28.94 -14.63
N PRO A 543 14.17 -29.18 -15.31
CA PRO A 543 15.11 -28.10 -15.62
C PRO A 543 14.36 -27.01 -16.40
N ALA A 544 14.71 -25.75 -16.19
CA ALA A 544 14.08 -24.65 -16.93
C ALA A 544 14.35 -24.82 -18.42
N GLN A 545 13.41 -25.44 -19.14
CA GLN A 545 13.32 -25.25 -20.58
C GLN A 545 13.11 -23.76 -20.77
N SER A 546 14.09 -23.13 -21.41
CA SER A 546 14.21 -21.72 -21.69
C SER A 546 12.91 -21.15 -22.27
N ALA A 547 12.02 -20.68 -21.40
CA ALA A 547 10.78 -20.04 -21.77
C ALA A 547 10.97 -18.52 -21.72
N GLY A 548 11.07 -17.89 -22.90
CA GLY A 548 10.76 -16.47 -23.12
C GLY A 548 11.82 -15.46 -22.66
N PRO A 549 11.75 -14.20 -23.14
CA PRO A 549 12.87 -13.27 -23.20
C PRO A 549 13.51 -13.06 -21.83
N SER A 550 14.82 -13.16 -21.87
CA SER A 550 15.73 -13.30 -20.76
C SER A 550 15.46 -12.34 -19.59
N GLU A 551 15.62 -12.87 -18.38
CA GLU A 551 15.94 -12.12 -17.15
C GLU A 551 17.17 -11.19 -17.29
N GLU A 552 17.76 -11.06 -18.48
CA GLU A 552 18.89 -10.20 -18.79
C GLU A 552 18.58 -8.71 -18.57
N HIS A 553 17.31 -8.32 -18.48
CA HIS A 553 16.91 -6.97 -18.07
C HIS A 553 16.62 -6.83 -16.56
N ALA A 554 16.17 -7.88 -15.88
CA ALA A 554 15.88 -7.85 -14.43
C ALA A 554 17.10 -8.20 -13.57
N GLY A 555 18.12 -8.82 -14.17
CA GLY A 555 19.27 -9.37 -13.48
C GLY A 555 20.57 -9.21 -14.24
N ARG A 556 20.75 -8.13 -15.03
CA ARG A 556 22.10 -7.69 -15.41
C ARG A 556 22.83 -7.35 -14.11
N ARG A 557 23.49 -8.36 -13.54
CA ARG A 557 24.56 -8.19 -12.56
C ARG A 557 25.57 -7.31 -13.27
N PHE A 558 25.48 -6.00 -13.03
CA PHE A 558 26.59 -5.13 -13.37
C PHE A 558 27.76 -5.69 -12.59
N ALA A 559 28.74 -6.26 -13.30
CA ALA A 559 30.03 -6.51 -12.71
C ALA A 559 30.43 -5.19 -12.01
N PRO A 560 30.81 -5.22 -10.72
CA PRO A 560 31.02 -4.01 -9.95
C PRO A 560 31.95 -3.08 -10.72
N SER A 561 31.39 -1.99 -11.21
CA SER A 561 32.05 -1.14 -12.21
C SER A 561 32.83 -0.03 -11.50
N SER A 562 32.34 0.39 -10.34
CA SER A 562 33.02 1.34 -9.48
C SER A 562 34.12 0.68 -8.63
N PRO A 563 35.23 1.39 -8.34
CA PRO A 563 36.23 0.95 -7.37
C PRO A 563 35.62 0.55 -6.01
N THR A 564 34.61 1.30 -5.56
CA THR A 564 33.90 1.05 -4.30
C THR A 564 33.14 -0.28 -4.34
N ALA A 565 32.44 -0.60 -5.43
CA ALA A 565 31.73 -1.87 -5.55
C ALA A 565 32.69 -3.07 -5.63
N ARG A 566 33.85 -2.93 -6.27
CA ARG A 566 34.90 -3.98 -6.30
C ARG A 566 35.53 -4.19 -4.92
N ALA A 567 35.76 -3.11 -4.17
CA ALA A 567 36.22 -3.18 -2.79
C ALA A 567 35.18 -3.84 -1.87
N GLY A 568 33.90 -3.51 -2.06
CA GLY A 568 32.77 -4.13 -1.37
C GLY A 568 32.67 -5.64 -1.65
N GLU A 569 32.83 -6.06 -2.91
CA GLU A 569 32.85 -7.47 -3.28
C GLU A 569 34.05 -8.22 -2.68
N LYS A 570 35.26 -7.63 -2.72
CA LYS A 570 36.47 -8.22 -2.12
C LYS A 570 36.33 -8.38 -0.61
N LEU A 571 35.77 -7.38 0.05
CA LEU A 571 35.44 -7.46 1.47
C LEU A 571 34.41 -8.57 1.72
N PHE A 572 33.34 -8.62 0.94
CA PHE A 572 32.31 -9.62 1.08
C PHE A 572 32.85 -11.04 0.94
N ARG A 573 33.72 -11.31 -0.05
CA ARG A 573 34.41 -12.60 -0.20
C ARG A 573 35.27 -12.92 1.02
N LYS A 574 35.96 -11.92 1.58
CA LYS A 574 36.75 -12.08 2.81
C LYS A 574 35.88 -12.41 4.02
N LEU A 575 34.75 -11.74 4.19
CA LEU A 575 33.79 -11.97 5.27
C LEU A 575 33.09 -13.32 5.15
N ALA A 576 32.73 -13.74 3.94
CA ALA A 576 32.18 -15.06 3.68
C ALA A 576 33.19 -16.19 4.00
N SER A 577 34.49 -15.94 3.82
CA SER A 577 35.55 -16.92 4.14
C SER A 577 35.93 -16.98 5.62
N ARG A 578 35.73 -15.89 6.38
CA ARG A 578 36.08 -15.77 7.80
C ARG A 578 35.12 -14.80 8.49
N THR A 579 33.95 -15.31 8.88
CA THR A 579 32.96 -14.52 9.61
C THR A 579 33.45 -14.25 11.04
N PRO A 580 33.65 -12.98 11.45
CA PRO A 580 33.98 -12.64 12.83
C PRO A 580 32.95 -13.22 13.81
N ARG A 581 33.34 -13.48 15.06
CA ARG A 581 32.43 -14.03 16.09
C ARG A 581 31.11 -13.27 16.18
N ASP A 582 31.17 -11.94 16.08
CA ASP A 582 30.01 -11.04 16.21
C ASP A 582 29.06 -11.08 15.01
N LEU A 583 29.47 -11.68 13.89
CA LEU A 583 28.67 -11.81 12.67
C LEU A 583 28.26 -13.25 12.37
N ARG A 584 28.50 -14.22 13.28
CA ARG A 584 28.18 -15.64 13.04
C ARG A 584 26.70 -15.92 12.75
N SER A 585 25.82 -15.03 13.18
CA SER A 585 24.39 -15.09 12.87
C SER A 585 24.03 -14.61 11.46
N LEU A 586 24.99 -14.03 10.71
CA LEU A 586 24.82 -13.54 9.35
C LEU A 586 25.34 -14.57 8.33
N LYS A 587 24.46 -15.00 7.42
CA LYS A 587 24.85 -15.71 6.19
C LYS A 587 24.86 -14.71 5.04
N PHE A 588 26.00 -14.52 4.41
CA PHE A 588 26.14 -13.59 3.30
C PHE A 588 25.51 -14.17 2.02
N CYS A 589 24.57 -13.44 1.41
CA CYS A 589 23.78 -13.92 0.26
C CYS A 589 24.24 -13.31 -1.07
N GLY A 590 24.68 -12.05 -1.09
CA GLY A 590 25.22 -11.42 -2.30
C GLY A 590 25.61 -9.96 -2.11
N VAL A 591 26.30 -9.41 -3.12
CA VAL A 591 26.57 -7.97 -3.27
C VAL A 591 26.30 -7.57 -4.70
N GLN A 592 25.64 -6.44 -4.89
CA GLN A 592 25.42 -5.86 -6.21
C GLN A 592 25.41 -4.32 -6.15
N GLU A 593 25.78 -3.67 -7.24
CA GLU A 593 25.68 -2.23 -7.38
C GLU A 593 24.26 -1.89 -7.86
N THR A 594 23.49 -1.14 -7.06
CA THR A 594 22.11 -0.74 -7.37
C THR A 594 22.06 0.77 -7.66
N PRO A 595 21.34 1.21 -8.71
CA PRO A 595 21.07 2.62 -8.89
C PRO A 595 20.12 3.12 -7.79
N THR A 596 20.44 4.26 -7.18
CA THR A 596 19.59 4.90 -6.16
C THR A 596 19.30 6.35 -6.52
N PRO A 597 18.31 7.00 -5.87
CA PRO A 597 17.96 8.39 -6.16
C PRO A 597 19.11 9.39 -5.96
N VAL A 598 20.10 9.03 -5.15
CA VAL A 598 21.25 9.88 -4.78
C VAL A 598 22.57 9.43 -5.38
N GLY A 599 22.54 8.46 -6.31
CA GLY A 599 23.73 7.96 -7.00
C GLY A 599 23.68 6.46 -7.21
N ARG A 600 24.76 5.76 -6.84
CA ARG A 600 24.83 4.30 -6.82
C ARG A 600 24.99 3.85 -5.37
N ALA A 601 24.26 2.81 -4.99
CA ALA A 601 24.46 2.11 -3.73
C ALA A 601 25.13 0.77 -3.97
N ILE A 602 25.74 0.25 -2.91
CA ILE A 602 26.14 -1.15 -2.84
C ILE A 602 25.06 -1.86 -2.05
N CYS A 603 24.23 -2.64 -2.74
CA CYS A 603 23.25 -3.50 -2.09
C CYS A 603 23.95 -4.75 -1.55
N VAL A 604 23.92 -4.95 -0.24
CA VAL A 604 24.44 -6.13 0.44
C VAL A 604 23.26 -6.97 0.90
N SER A 605 23.12 -8.17 0.33
CA SER A 605 22.15 -9.17 0.77
C SER A 605 22.76 -10.06 1.85
N VAL A 606 22.14 -10.12 3.02
CA VAL A 606 22.49 -11.03 4.11
C VAL A 606 21.26 -11.81 4.57
N SER A 607 21.45 -12.96 5.20
CA SER A 607 20.42 -13.72 5.89
C SER A 607 20.74 -13.73 7.38
N VAL A 608 19.79 -13.28 8.20
CA VAL A 608 19.89 -13.20 9.65
C VAL A 608 18.81 -14.10 10.23
N ALA A 609 19.22 -15.11 11.02
CA ALA A 609 18.28 -16.11 11.55
C ALA A 609 17.36 -16.73 10.47
N GLY A 610 17.90 -16.95 9.27
CA GLY A 610 17.17 -17.53 8.12
C GLY A 610 16.38 -16.51 7.28
N ARG A 611 16.23 -15.26 7.73
CA ARG A 611 15.54 -14.22 6.99
C ARG A 611 16.49 -13.40 6.14
N ARG A 612 16.21 -13.27 4.84
CA ARG A 612 17.00 -12.42 3.93
C ARG A 612 16.68 -10.93 4.16
N LEU A 613 17.73 -10.12 4.27
CA LEU A 613 17.71 -8.66 4.40
C LEU A 613 18.63 -8.06 3.33
N ASP A 614 18.14 -7.07 2.61
CA ASP A 614 18.90 -6.33 1.61
C ASP A 614 19.20 -4.91 2.13
N LEU A 615 20.49 -4.55 2.18
CA LEU A 615 20.96 -3.25 2.66
C LEU A 615 21.62 -2.46 1.54
N ASP A 616 21.00 -1.36 1.13
CA ASP A 616 21.61 -0.40 0.24
C ASP A 616 22.58 0.51 1.02
N LEU A 617 23.87 0.35 0.74
CA LEU A 617 24.93 1.19 1.31
C LEU A 617 25.18 2.38 0.39
N VAL A 618 24.82 3.58 0.85
CA VAL A 618 25.10 4.86 0.19
C VAL A 618 26.16 5.64 0.97
N ASP A 619 26.79 6.62 0.31
CA ASP A 619 27.76 7.50 0.97
C ASP A 619 27.11 8.22 2.17
N ALA A 620 27.85 8.36 3.28
CA ALA A 620 27.34 9.01 4.49
C ALA A 620 26.98 10.50 4.26
N SER A 621 27.59 11.15 3.27
CA SER A 621 27.27 12.51 2.86
C SER A 621 26.02 12.60 1.98
N ALA A 622 25.58 11.49 1.37
CA ALA A 622 24.40 11.47 0.53
C ALA A 622 23.15 11.89 1.33
N PRO A 623 22.30 12.80 0.81
CA PRO A 623 21.08 13.22 1.48
C PRO A 623 20.08 12.06 1.56
N GLY A 624 19.20 12.06 2.57
CA GLY A 624 18.14 11.06 2.70
C GLY A 624 18.20 10.23 3.99
N PRO A 625 17.14 9.44 4.24
CA PRO A 625 16.98 8.63 5.44
C PRO A 625 17.98 7.47 5.46
N TYR A 626 18.24 6.95 6.66
CA TYR A 626 19.08 5.77 6.86
C TYR A 626 18.56 4.94 8.03
N PHE A 627 18.75 3.63 7.94
CA PHE A 627 18.49 2.69 9.03
C PHE A 627 19.67 2.62 9.99
N LEU A 628 20.89 2.53 9.45
CA LEU A 628 22.14 2.55 10.19
C LEU A 628 23.12 3.51 9.52
N ARG A 629 24.07 4.06 10.29
CA ARG A 629 25.09 4.97 9.77
C ARG A 629 26.44 4.69 10.39
N SER A 630 27.47 4.67 9.55
CA SER A 630 28.88 4.68 9.92
C SER A 630 29.55 5.97 9.44
N ARG A 631 30.89 6.04 9.53
CA ARG A 631 31.62 7.24 9.12
C ARG A 631 31.51 7.48 7.61
N ARG A 632 31.60 6.43 6.79
CA ARG A 632 31.57 6.52 5.32
C ARG A 632 30.25 6.11 4.69
N PHE A 633 29.41 5.35 5.40
CA PHE A 633 28.19 4.80 4.80
C PHE A 633 26.93 5.09 5.60
N LYS A 634 25.82 5.25 4.89
CA LYS A 634 24.46 5.07 5.39
C LYS A 634 23.93 3.77 4.82
N ALA A 635 23.41 2.91 5.68
CA ALA A 635 22.68 1.72 5.24
C ALA A 635 21.18 2.03 5.24
N VAL A 636 20.53 1.77 4.11
CA VAL A 636 19.08 1.86 3.93
C VAL A 636 18.58 0.44 3.73
N LEU A 637 17.62 0.00 4.53
CA LEU A 637 16.97 -1.28 4.26
C LEU A 637 16.14 -1.15 2.97
N SER A 638 16.24 -2.14 2.09
CA SER A 638 15.31 -2.26 0.98
C SER A 638 13.88 -2.26 1.53
N ARG A 639 12.96 -1.61 0.81
CA ARG A 639 11.53 -1.59 1.15
C ARG A 639 10.93 -3.00 1.26
N THR A 640 11.56 -3.98 0.62
CA THR A 640 11.14 -5.39 0.64
C THR A 640 11.58 -6.15 1.89
N THR A 641 12.46 -5.59 2.75
CA THR A 641 13.00 -6.31 3.92
C THR A 641 13.11 -5.42 5.18
N PRO A 642 11.98 -5.00 5.80
CA PRO A 642 12.03 -4.18 7.02
C PRO A 642 12.48 -5.01 8.24
N SER A 643 13.51 -4.57 8.96
CA SER A 643 13.94 -5.22 10.22
C SER A 643 13.28 -4.54 11.41
N SER A 644 12.49 -5.29 12.19
CA SER A 644 11.91 -4.83 13.46
C SER A 644 12.53 -5.51 14.69
N ASP A 645 13.46 -6.45 14.49
CA ASP A 645 14.10 -7.21 15.56
C ASP A 645 15.38 -6.49 16.04
N PRO A 646 15.48 -6.13 17.34
CA PRO A 646 16.70 -5.53 17.90
C PRO A 646 17.98 -6.34 17.65
N SER A 647 17.88 -7.67 17.57
CA SER A 647 19.02 -8.56 17.32
C SER A 647 19.51 -8.49 15.87
N GLU A 648 18.60 -8.38 14.89
CA GLU A 648 18.92 -8.12 13.48
C GLU A 648 19.62 -6.77 13.34
N ARG A 649 19.09 -5.71 13.98
CA ARG A 649 19.69 -4.37 13.97
C ARG A 649 21.13 -4.40 14.50
N LYS A 650 21.40 -5.09 15.60
CA LYS A 650 22.74 -5.20 16.19
C LYS A 650 23.72 -5.93 15.26
N ALA A 651 23.27 -7.02 14.61
CA ALA A 651 24.10 -7.75 13.65
C ALA A 651 24.43 -6.90 12.41
N LEU A 652 23.44 -6.15 11.91
CA LEU A 652 23.60 -5.22 10.79
C LEU A 652 24.50 -4.02 11.12
N GLU A 653 24.44 -3.52 12.36
CA GLU A 653 25.32 -2.46 12.84
C GLU A 653 26.79 -2.92 12.89
N ALA A 654 27.02 -4.12 13.43
CA ALA A 654 28.35 -4.74 13.43
C ALA A 654 28.88 -4.95 12.00
N LEU A 655 28.01 -5.39 11.07
CA LEU A 655 28.36 -5.51 9.65
C LEU A 655 28.75 -4.16 9.06
N LEU A 656 27.96 -3.12 9.27
CA LEU A 656 28.21 -1.79 8.71
C LEU A 656 29.53 -1.19 9.21
N LEU A 657 29.83 -1.35 10.51
CA LEU A 657 31.09 -0.92 11.11
C LEU A 657 32.29 -1.65 10.52
N LEU A 658 32.14 -2.94 10.21
CA LEU A 658 33.19 -3.74 9.59
C LEU A 658 33.46 -3.32 8.15
N ILE A 659 32.41 -2.98 7.40
CA ILE A 659 32.50 -2.43 6.04
C ILE A 659 33.23 -1.09 6.07
N ASP A 660 32.85 -0.19 6.99
CA ASP A 660 33.48 1.12 7.16
C ASP A 660 35.00 1.01 7.43
N LYS A 661 35.39 0.16 8.39
CA LYS A 661 36.81 -0.08 8.73
C LYS A 661 37.61 -0.67 7.58
N SER A 662 37.01 -1.60 6.84
CA SER A 662 37.70 -2.30 5.75
C SER A 662 37.92 -1.42 4.53
N CYS A 663 36.96 -0.52 4.24
CA CYS A 663 37.16 0.51 3.23
C CYS A 663 38.22 1.53 3.65
N ALA A 664 38.44 1.77 4.95
CA ALA A 664 39.49 2.64 5.43
C ALA A 664 40.91 2.07 5.29
N ALA A 665 41.06 0.74 5.25
CA ALA A 665 42.35 0.08 5.03
C ALA A 665 42.71 -0.09 3.54
N ALA A 666 41.76 0.16 2.64
CA ALA A 666 41.92 -0.01 1.19
C ALA A 666 42.06 1.31 0.43
N ALA A 667 41.85 2.45 1.11
CA ALA A 667 42.08 3.81 0.63
C ALA A 667 43.28 4.37 1.37
#